data_AF-A0A8C4I934-F1
#
_entry.id   AF-A0A8C4I934-F1
#
_cell.length_a   1.000
_cell.length_b   1.000
_cell.length_c   1.000
_cell.angle_alpha   90.00
_cell.angle_beta   90.00
_cell.angle_gamma   90.00
#
_symmetry.space_group_name_H-M   'P 1'
#
loop_
_entity.id
_entity.type
_entity.pdbx_description
1 polymer ?
#
loop_
_entity_poly.entity_id
_entity_poly.type
_entity_poly.pdbx_seq_one_letter_code
_entity_poly.pdbx_strand_id
1 'polypeptide(L)'
;MDPFSIVADEVALEGLDGVTIPSLWIRLETRQPPFPLKLDHCTKELVWKSLISNTDLHFYELPQERADVVLFDRFKDIDQETGFDTKQTISETWKDVYPVHIILENKDGIQGSCALFKQRTDVTKHVRSKSLSPLVNLEEALERYGRQLVVVASQALRFRTLIGSESDPDLKLNDDSYCVLERVGRARWQGELQRDLHGSSFKIDARKLHYMRKSLVKHGLISMQSYATRLKSGQQQHSILLLLKRFHVNRRTKYDILMECVSNLLQQSPGQIATMMALREQLNLNDSTVKRVFHYMRSAKLVEFCQYPLEDLDPGAGPCTNKKGNKVLVRCLKLIKPYTRKGVTDDDDDEDEEEEDDTGARRRALPSEGRIMEKDVLTQAYHIACGTKGIPQSGIGFRMNVGKLESRMICRRLESYGVIKGFMEDEGRQRTTKFISHKCWVLLFTVLFQLFEMSAESNIHLLQGRGHHRYKKSLERSHETYRLLRRKNLIVEAVRSFKIIEGLFPLQKMINEEEKQDGLSSKCCRKTILRLVHGLSREGLLRIYKTTVIQDGITKKVEMVVHPSIQPNDDIVNRLIEQIRFRISSSYSALRLQHAEEKITFISSLNLCPHVSVFIVRGLGKTFGFQPKMHRLRAIHNFLWYLIYGHPERHNANGSHSTSPAPANSFFSTNHADLSVIFCLSLIVYVEEESWKRFMPPVRVQKEFGSGWAMVGDLLLCLPLSVFIQVIQINYKVEGLEEYLNDPVKQHQLIRTLPARMKRQLLYKRRYIFSFHENLQKLVYMGLLQFGPVEKFKEKDQVFLYLKRNATIVDTTSSEPHYWLVTESPDKPFEKRQYTFNTAEDVENYWFDLMCVCLNTPLGTLALMYVCICVLTHRGSREVCDEGLIPGDGKGAGGLDSEFFAHLKRNWLWTNHLLSVKTVSNCCVEATMLYRYVSTNLFFCVCIQVNIEPASRNQLVVGGKRQKRKRTKKEVVKAPRKKKKGIV
;
A
#
# COMPACT_ATOMS: atom_id res chain seq x y z
N MET A 1 -13.45 -51.28 -10.21
CA MET A 1 -12.23 -52.03 -10.57
C MET A 1 -12.27 -53.35 -9.82
N ASP A 2 -11.89 -54.42 -10.49
CA ASP A 2 -11.71 -55.75 -9.87
C ASP A 2 -10.56 -55.71 -8.83
N PRO A 3 -10.60 -56.50 -7.73
CA PRO A 3 -9.57 -56.46 -6.68
C PRO A 3 -8.13 -56.63 -7.20
N PHE A 4 -7.90 -57.47 -8.22
CA PHE A 4 -6.57 -57.70 -8.76
C PHE A 4 -6.08 -56.51 -9.59
N SER A 5 -6.99 -55.88 -10.34
CA SER A 5 -6.68 -54.63 -11.06
C SER A 5 -6.36 -53.48 -10.11
N ILE A 6 -6.98 -53.45 -8.91
CA ILE A 6 -6.67 -52.46 -7.86
C ILE A 6 -5.25 -52.66 -7.34
N VAL A 7 -4.84 -53.92 -7.09
CA VAL A 7 -3.50 -54.23 -6.63
C VAL A 7 -2.45 -53.80 -7.66
N ALA A 8 -2.64 -54.14 -8.94
CA ALA A 8 -1.74 -53.71 -10.00
C ALA A 8 -1.69 -52.17 -10.14
N ASP A 9 -2.82 -51.49 -10.00
CA ASP A 9 -2.92 -50.03 -10.00
C ASP A 9 -2.17 -49.40 -8.80
N GLU A 10 -2.25 -49.99 -7.60
CA GLU A 10 -1.49 -49.54 -6.42
C GLU A 10 0.02 -49.70 -6.61
N VAL A 11 0.47 -50.81 -7.17
CA VAL A 11 1.88 -51.04 -7.50
C VAL A 11 2.37 -50.02 -8.53
N ALA A 12 1.56 -49.76 -9.56
CA ALA A 12 1.90 -48.80 -10.61
C ALA A 12 1.99 -47.35 -10.09
N LEU A 13 1.15 -46.96 -9.14
CA LEU A 13 1.18 -45.63 -8.50
C LEU A 13 2.44 -45.37 -7.66
N GLU A 14 3.11 -46.42 -7.18
CA GLU A 14 4.38 -46.30 -6.45
C GLU A 14 5.57 -46.05 -7.38
N GLY A 15 5.34 -45.92 -8.70
CA GLY A 15 6.33 -45.40 -9.62
C GLY A 15 7.51 -46.34 -9.86
N LEU A 16 8.64 -45.78 -10.30
CA LEU A 16 9.81 -46.59 -10.66
C LEU A 16 10.55 -47.19 -9.45
N ASP A 17 10.40 -46.60 -8.26
CA ASP A 17 10.92 -47.15 -7.00
C ASP A 17 10.19 -48.43 -6.54
N GLY A 18 8.96 -48.64 -7.03
CA GLY A 18 8.12 -49.78 -6.66
C GLY A 18 7.69 -49.78 -5.20
N VAL A 19 6.89 -50.78 -4.85
CA VAL A 19 6.29 -50.96 -3.51
C VAL A 19 6.88 -52.17 -2.81
N THR A 20 7.18 -52.06 -1.52
CA THR A 20 7.49 -53.24 -0.69
C THR A 20 6.20 -53.92 -0.27
N ILE A 21 6.24 -55.22 -0.03
CA ILE A 21 5.05 -55.99 0.34
C ILE A 21 4.34 -55.43 1.60
N PRO A 22 5.03 -55.07 2.70
CA PRO A 22 4.36 -54.44 3.83
C PRO A 22 3.73 -53.08 3.50
N SER A 23 4.39 -52.25 2.68
CA SER A 23 3.84 -50.96 2.26
C SER A 23 2.63 -51.08 1.34
N LEU A 24 2.55 -52.15 0.54
CA LEU A 24 1.38 -52.44 -0.28
C LEU A 24 0.15 -52.70 0.59
N TRP A 25 0.30 -53.42 1.71
CA TRP A 25 -0.79 -53.64 2.66
C TRP A 25 -1.30 -52.32 3.26
N ILE A 26 -0.39 -51.45 3.70
CA ILE A 26 -0.74 -50.11 4.22
C ILE A 26 -1.53 -49.29 3.19
N ARG A 27 -1.14 -49.34 1.90
CA ARG A 27 -1.84 -48.64 0.82
C ARG A 27 -3.23 -49.22 0.53
N LEU A 28 -3.36 -50.54 0.53
CA LEU A 28 -4.65 -51.21 0.28
C LEU A 28 -5.64 -50.99 1.43
N GLU A 29 -5.17 -50.97 2.69
CA GLU A 29 -6.03 -50.71 3.86
C GLU A 29 -6.59 -49.28 3.89
N THR A 30 -5.84 -48.31 3.36
CA THR A 30 -6.18 -46.87 3.43
C THR A 30 -6.76 -46.31 2.13
N ARG A 31 -6.97 -47.13 1.11
CA ARG A 31 -7.51 -46.73 -0.21
C ARG A 31 -8.94 -46.19 -0.09
N GLN A 32 -9.29 -45.21 -0.93
CA GLN A 32 -10.66 -44.69 -1.07
C GLN A 32 -11.12 -44.72 -2.53
N PRO A 33 -12.07 -45.56 -2.96
CA PRO A 33 -12.96 -46.43 -2.16
C PRO A 33 -12.21 -47.59 -1.47
N PRO A 34 -12.79 -48.15 -0.39
CA PRO A 34 -12.17 -49.23 0.37
C PRO A 34 -11.92 -50.45 -0.51
N PHE A 35 -10.83 -51.17 -0.23
CA PHE A 35 -10.50 -52.40 -0.93
C PHE A 35 -11.62 -53.43 -0.74
N PRO A 36 -12.11 -54.11 -1.81
CA PRO A 36 -13.30 -54.96 -1.72
C PRO A 36 -13.14 -56.20 -0.82
N LEU A 37 -11.90 -56.67 -0.59
CA LEU A 37 -11.60 -57.85 0.21
C LEU A 37 -11.00 -57.44 1.57
N LYS A 38 -11.25 -58.24 2.61
CA LYS A 38 -10.56 -58.08 3.90
C LYS A 38 -9.14 -58.63 3.77
N LEU A 39 -8.15 -57.93 4.32
CA LEU A 39 -6.73 -58.32 4.21
C LEU A 39 -6.34 -59.33 5.30
N ASP A 40 -7.05 -60.46 5.36
CA ASP A 40 -6.64 -61.63 6.14
C ASP A 40 -5.50 -62.39 5.46
N HIS A 41 -4.89 -63.35 6.17
CA HIS A 41 -3.72 -64.09 5.69
C HIS A 41 -3.99 -64.81 4.35
N CYS A 42 -5.15 -65.46 4.23
CA CYS A 42 -5.59 -66.13 3.00
C CYS A 42 -5.72 -65.16 1.82
N THR A 43 -6.28 -63.97 2.03
CA THR A 43 -6.40 -62.95 0.97
C THR A 43 -5.03 -62.39 0.59
N LYS A 44 -4.12 -62.18 1.54
CA LYS A 44 -2.75 -61.71 1.25
C LYS A 44 -1.99 -62.72 0.38
N GLU A 45 -2.12 -64.01 0.68
CA GLU A 45 -1.55 -65.09 -0.15
C GLU A 45 -2.16 -65.11 -1.56
N LEU A 46 -3.45 -64.85 -1.67
CA LEU A 46 -4.15 -64.78 -2.96
C LEU A 46 -3.73 -63.55 -3.78
N VAL A 47 -3.54 -62.38 -3.13
CA VAL A 47 -2.97 -61.19 -3.75
C VAL A 47 -1.53 -61.43 -4.19
N TRP A 48 -0.72 -62.12 -3.39
CA TRP A 48 0.64 -62.52 -3.75
C TRP A 48 0.67 -63.38 -5.03
N LYS A 49 -0.19 -64.39 -5.12
CA LYS A 49 -0.34 -65.21 -6.35
C LYS A 49 -0.73 -64.35 -7.56
N SER A 50 -1.59 -63.36 -7.37
CA SER A 50 -1.98 -62.43 -8.43
C SER A 50 -0.86 -61.49 -8.86
N LEU A 51 0.00 -61.02 -7.93
CA LEU A 51 1.17 -60.22 -8.25
C LEU A 51 2.16 -61.02 -9.12
N ILE A 52 2.39 -62.28 -8.76
CA ILE A 52 3.29 -63.17 -9.49
C ILE A 52 2.75 -63.48 -10.88
N SER A 53 1.46 -63.82 -11.01
CA SER A 53 0.89 -64.20 -12.30
C SER A 53 0.84 -63.05 -13.32
N ASN A 54 0.99 -61.79 -12.87
CA ASN A 54 0.93 -60.62 -13.73
C ASN A 54 2.25 -60.35 -14.47
N THR A 55 2.24 -60.43 -15.80
CA THR A 55 3.41 -60.21 -16.66
C THR A 55 3.95 -58.78 -16.64
N ASP A 56 3.10 -57.79 -16.32
CA ASP A 56 3.49 -56.38 -16.24
C ASP A 56 4.19 -56.00 -14.93
N LEU A 57 4.31 -56.93 -13.98
CA LEU A 57 4.98 -56.70 -12.71
C LEU A 57 6.32 -57.45 -12.66
N HIS A 58 7.33 -56.73 -12.16
CA HIS A 58 8.70 -57.22 -11.99
C HIS A 58 9.12 -57.09 -10.53
N PHE A 59 9.94 -58.03 -10.06
CA PHE A 59 10.40 -58.11 -8.68
C PHE A 59 11.88 -57.79 -8.61
N TYR A 60 12.24 -56.84 -7.76
CA TYR A 60 13.63 -56.44 -7.56
C TYR A 60 13.99 -56.53 -6.08
N GLU A 61 15.24 -56.87 -5.81
CA GLU A 61 15.83 -56.83 -4.48
C GLU A 61 16.70 -55.57 -4.37
N LEU A 62 16.48 -54.82 -3.29
CA LEU A 62 17.22 -53.60 -2.96
C LEU A 62 18.48 -53.93 -2.14
N PRO A 63 19.58 -53.18 -2.33
CA PRO A 63 20.81 -53.40 -1.56
C PRO A 63 20.68 -53.07 -0.06
N GLN A 64 19.66 -52.30 0.32
CA GLN A 64 19.35 -51.94 1.71
C GLN A 64 17.84 -52.02 1.92
N GLU A 65 17.43 -52.44 3.11
CA GLU A 65 16.02 -52.44 3.51
C GLU A 65 15.40 -51.04 3.45
N ARG A 66 14.22 -50.94 2.86
CA ARG A 66 13.46 -49.70 2.79
C ARG A 66 12.42 -49.65 3.92
N ALA A 67 12.35 -48.53 4.63
CA ALA A 67 11.34 -48.30 5.64
C ALA A 67 9.92 -48.26 5.03
N ASP A 68 8.91 -48.59 5.84
CA ASP A 68 7.52 -48.60 5.40
C ASP A 68 6.97 -47.18 5.17
N VAL A 69 6.02 -47.07 4.23
CA VAL A 69 5.39 -45.78 3.92
C VAL A 69 4.52 -45.31 5.07
N VAL A 70 4.82 -44.13 5.62
CA VAL A 70 3.98 -43.49 6.64
C VAL A 70 2.95 -42.57 5.97
N LEU A 71 1.68 -42.93 6.10
CA LEU A 71 0.58 -42.15 5.53
C LEU A 71 0.13 -41.07 6.50
N PHE A 72 0.28 -39.82 6.08
CA PHE A 72 -0.20 -38.66 6.83
C PHE A 72 -1.45 -38.07 6.17
N ASP A 73 -2.51 -37.89 6.95
CA ASP A 73 -3.70 -37.19 6.48
C ASP A 73 -3.60 -35.71 6.84
N ARG A 74 -3.25 -34.89 5.84
CA ARG A 74 -3.07 -33.43 5.97
C ARG A 74 -4.35 -32.67 6.33
N PHE A 75 -5.49 -33.36 6.39
CA PHE A 75 -6.80 -32.72 6.50
C PHE A 75 -7.55 -33.11 7.76
N LYS A 76 -6.98 -33.95 8.64
CA LYS A 76 -7.59 -34.31 9.93
C LYS A 76 -7.64 -33.14 10.92
N ASP A 77 -6.61 -32.29 10.94
CA ASP A 77 -6.44 -31.18 11.90
C ASP A 77 -6.88 -29.81 11.34
N ILE A 78 -7.80 -29.80 10.38
CA ILE A 78 -8.35 -28.53 9.86
C ILE A 78 -9.35 -27.99 10.88
N ASP A 79 -9.03 -26.82 11.44
CA ASP A 79 -9.91 -26.11 12.36
C ASP A 79 -11.26 -25.81 11.68
N GLN A 80 -12.33 -26.38 12.24
CA GLN A 80 -13.70 -26.26 11.75
C GLN A 80 -14.22 -24.80 11.78
N GLU A 81 -13.56 -23.88 12.50
CA GLU A 81 -13.93 -22.47 12.56
C GLU A 81 -13.24 -21.62 11.49
N THR A 82 -11.99 -21.91 11.15
CA THR A 82 -11.17 -21.07 10.27
C THR A 82 -10.88 -21.67 8.89
N GLY A 83 -11.02 -22.99 8.71
CA GLY A 83 -10.70 -23.68 7.46
C GLY A 83 -9.21 -23.67 7.10
N PHE A 84 -8.35 -23.31 8.06
CA PHE A 84 -6.89 -23.35 7.90
C PHE A 84 -6.32 -24.54 8.67
N ASP A 85 -5.31 -25.16 8.07
CA ASP A 85 -4.48 -26.15 8.73
C ASP A 85 -3.65 -25.47 9.83
N THR A 86 -3.89 -25.87 11.08
CA THR A 86 -3.11 -25.43 12.24
C THR A 86 -1.98 -26.42 12.40
N LYS A 87 -0.78 -26.09 11.89
CA LYS A 87 0.37 -27.00 11.99
C LYS A 87 0.59 -27.46 13.45
N GLN A 88 0.20 -28.69 13.75
CA GLN A 88 1.04 -29.53 14.59
C GLN A 88 2.32 -29.83 13.78
N THR A 89 3.43 -29.63 14.47
CA THR A 89 4.83 -29.90 14.15
C THR A 89 5.09 -30.91 13.00
N ILE A 90 5.13 -30.45 11.74
CA ILE A 90 5.79 -31.19 10.65
C ILE A 90 6.92 -30.34 10.11
N SER A 91 8.12 -30.62 10.64
CA SER A 91 9.45 -30.11 10.32
C SER A 91 10.27 -30.38 11.59
N GLU A 92 10.98 -31.50 11.75
CA GLU A 92 12.34 -31.67 11.20
C GLU A 92 12.84 -33.14 11.08
N THR A 93 12.05 -34.17 11.46
CA THR A 93 12.57 -35.55 11.65
C THR A 93 12.17 -36.61 10.61
N TRP A 94 11.36 -36.27 9.60
CA TRP A 94 10.82 -37.29 8.68
C TRP A 94 11.76 -37.50 7.49
N LYS A 95 12.35 -38.69 7.39
CA LYS A 95 13.14 -39.12 6.22
C LYS A 95 12.18 -39.47 5.08
N ASP A 96 12.31 -38.80 3.94
CA ASP A 96 11.56 -39.17 2.73
C ASP A 96 12.00 -40.56 2.26
N VAL A 97 11.05 -41.50 2.23
CA VAL A 97 11.28 -42.89 1.80
C VAL A 97 11.55 -42.96 0.28
N TYR A 98 11.18 -41.93 -0.47
CA TYR A 98 11.32 -41.85 -1.92
C TYR A 98 12.11 -40.59 -2.33
N PRO A 99 13.44 -40.58 -2.12
CA PRO A 99 14.28 -39.47 -2.55
C PRO A 99 14.21 -39.30 -4.07
N VAL A 100 13.98 -38.07 -4.53
CA VAL A 100 13.84 -37.77 -5.96
C VAL A 100 15.19 -37.89 -6.66
N HIS A 101 15.27 -38.79 -7.66
CA HIS A 101 16.43 -38.94 -8.53
C HIS A 101 15.94 -39.25 -9.96
N ILE A 102 15.93 -38.23 -10.81
CA ILE A 102 15.43 -38.30 -12.18
C ILE A 102 16.47 -39.04 -13.04
N ILE A 103 16.03 -40.09 -13.73
CA ILE A 103 16.87 -40.82 -14.67
C ILE A 103 16.83 -40.10 -16.01
N LEU A 104 17.91 -39.41 -16.33
CA LEU A 104 18.09 -38.76 -17.64
C LEU A 104 18.84 -39.75 -18.54
N GLU A 105 18.19 -40.17 -19.63
CA GLU A 105 18.75 -40.98 -20.72
C GLU A 105 19.15 -42.44 -20.35
N ASN A 106 18.14 -43.29 -20.22
CA ASN A 106 18.35 -44.75 -20.33
C ASN A 106 18.18 -45.21 -21.78
N LYS A 107 19.02 -46.13 -22.27
CA LYS A 107 18.95 -46.69 -23.64
C LYS A 107 17.63 -47.41 -23.92
N ASP A 108 16.94 -47.85 -22.86
CA ASP A 108 15.68 -48.59 -22.90
C ASP A 108 14.42 -47.69 -22.82
N GLY A 109 14.58 -46.35 -22.79
CA GLY A 109 13.45 -45.41 -22.78
C GLY A 109 12.62 -45.38 -21.48
N ILE A 110 13.16 -45.89 -20.37
CA ILE A 110 12.47 -45.92 -19.06
C ILE A 110 12.46 -44.52 -18.44
N GLN A 111 11.28 -44.03 -18.05
CA GLN A 111 11.07 -42.74 -17.39
C GLN A 111 10.60 -42.95 -15.94
N GLY A 112 11.12 -42.16 -15.01
CA GLY A 112 10.71 -42.17 -13.61
C GLY A 112 11.81 -41.72 -12.65
N SER A 113 11.46 -41.66 -11.37
CA SER A 113 12.41 -41.33 -10.30
C SER A 113 12.78 -42.58 -9.51
N CYS A 114 14.07 -42.89 -9.40
CA CYS A 114 14.56 -43.95 -8.52
C CYS A 114 16.06 -43.77 -8.21
N ALA A 115 16.40 -43.66 -6.92
CA ALA A 115 17.78 -43.48 -6.47
C ALA A 115 18.64 -44.75 -6.62
N LEU A 116 18.03 -45.93 -6.46
CA LEU A 116 18.72 -47.23 -6.45
C LEU A 116 18.58 -47.99 -7.77
N PHE A 117 18.20 -47.31 -8.86
CA PHE A 117 17.88 -47.95 -10.14
C PHE A 117 18.99 -48.85 -10.69
N LYS A 118 20.26 -48.44 -10.55
CA LYS A 118 21.42 -49.20 -11.02
C LYS A 118 21.90 -50.28 -10.03
N GLN A 119 21.47 -50.19 -8.77
CA GLN A 119 21.96 -51.05 -7.69
C GLN A 119 21.02 -52.21 -7.36
N ARG A 120 19.74 -52.11 -7.76
CA ARG A 120 18.74 -53.18 -7.55
C ARG A 120 18.98 -54.38 -8.46
N THR A 121 18.75 -55.58 -7.96
CA THR A 121 18.87 -56.85 -8.69
C THR A 121 17.50 -57.38 -9.10
N ASP A 122 17.34 -57.80 -10.36
CA ASP A 122 16.08 -58.40 -10.83
C ASP A 122 15.98 -59.85 -10.35
N VAL A 123 15.03 -60.10 -9.45
CA VAL A 123 14.76 -61.42 -8.86
C VAL A 123 13.48 -62.06 -9.40
N THR A 124 12.88 -61.48 -10.46
CA THR A 124 11.63 -61.98 -11.06
C THR A 124 11.69 -63.47 -11.42
N LYS A 125 12.85 -63.95 -11.89
CA LYS A 125 13.07 -65.37 -12.25
C LYS A 125 13.13 -66.32 -11.05
N HIS A 126 13.44 -65.80 -9.86
CA HIS A 126 13.46 -66.58 -8.62
C HIS A 126 12.07 -66.68 -7.99
N VAL A 127 11.23 -65.68 -8.21
CA VAL A 127 9.87 -65.62 -7.66
C VAL A 127 8.87 -66.34 -8.59
N ARG A 128 9.10 -66.28 -9.91
CA ARG A 128 8.16 -66.76 -10.94
C ARG A 128 8.82 -67.69 -11.95
N SER A 129 8.13 -68.80 -12.26
CA SER A 129 8.51 -69.73 -13.33
C SER A 129 8.18 -69.18 -14.73
N LYS A 130 8.73 -69.78 -15.78
CA LYS A 130 8.39 -69.39 -17.17
C LYS A 130 6.89 -69.62 -17.52
N SER A 131 6.19 -70.48 -16.79
CA SER A 131 4.75 -70.75 -16.95
C SER A 131 3.85 -69.90 -16.05
N LEU A 132 4.39 -68.83 -15.45
CA LEU A 132 3.68 -67.91 -14.54
C LEU A 132 3.16 -68.56 -13.25
N SER A 133 3.72 -69.70 -12.85
CA SER A 133 3.44 -70.32 -11.55
C SER A 133 4.33 -69.74 -10.44
N PRO A 134 3.82 -69.63 -9.20
CA PRO A 134 4.61 -69.17 -8.05
C PRO A 134 5.67 -70.22 -7.67
N LEU A 135 6.92 -69.78 -7.55
CA LEU A 135 8.03 -70.61 -7.05
C LEU A 135 8.23 -70.46 -5.53
N VAL A 136 7.72 -69.36 -4.96
CA VAL A 136 7.89 -68.97 -3.56
C VAL A 136 6.54 -68.50 -3.03
N ASN A 137 6.15 -68.96 -1.84
CA ASN A 137 4.93 -68.48 -1.16
C ASN A 137 5.18 -67.12 -0.47
N LEU A 138 4.14 -66.48 0.09
CA LEU A 138 4.32 -65.15 0.69
C LEU A 138 5.24 -65.18 1.92
N GLU A 139 5.14 -66.21 2.76
CA GLU A 139 5.93 -66.33 3.99
C GLU A 139 7.43 -66.51 3.67
N GLU A 140 7.76 -67.43 2.77
CA GLU A 140 9.12 -67.65 2.26
C GLU A 140 9.69 -66.39 1.60
N ALA A 141 8.87 -65.63 0.86
CA ALA A 141 9.32 -64.38 0.24
C ALA A 141 9.64 -63.30 1.28
N LEU A 142 8.84 -63.22 2.36
CA LEU A 142 9.07 -62.30 3.47
C LEU A 142 10.25 -62.72 4.34
N GLU A 143 10.48 -64.01 4.56
CA GLU A 143 11.65 -64.51 5.30
C GLU A 143 12.94 -64.28 4.51
N ARG A 144 12.91 -64.50 3.20
CA ARG A 144 14.11 -64.45 2.36
C ARG A 144 14.54 -63.03 2.02
N TYR A 145 13.60 -62.15 1.67
CA TYR A 145 13.90 -60.81 1.16
C TYR A 145 13.37 -59.68 2.06
N GLY A 146 12.41 -59.98 2.96
CA GLY A 146 11.84 -59.02 3.89
C GLY A 146 11.45 -57.68 3.24
N ARG A 147 12.06 -56.60 3.72
CA ARG A 147 11.84 -55.22 3.25
C ARG A 147 12.72 -54.80 2.07
N GLN A 148 13.55 -55.71 1.55
CA GLN A 148 14.38 -55.45 0.37
C GLN A 148 13.64 -55.78 -0.92
N LEU A 149 12.60 -56.61 -0.86
CA LEU A 149 11.80 -56.95 -2.03
C LEU A 149 10.84 -55.82 -2.41
N VAL A 150 10.99 -55.32 -3.64
CA VAL A 150 10.08 -54.33 -4.25
C VAL A 150 9.45 -54.86 -5.52
N VAL A 151 8.15 -54.59 -5.68
CA VAL A 151 7.40 -54.88 -6.90
C VAL A 151 7.27 -53.60 -7.70
N VAL A 152 7.66 -53.66 -8.98
CA VAL A 152 7.68 -52.52 -9.90
C VAL A 152 6.84 -52.86 -11.12
N ALA A 153 5.91 -51.98 -11.49
CA ALA A 153 5.12 -52.11 -12.70
C ALA A 153 5.89 -51.67 -13.96
N SER A 154 5.54 -52.26 -15.11
CA SER A 154 6.06 -51.91 -16.43
C SER A 154 5.84 -50.42 -16.75
N GLN A 155 6.68 -49.84 -17.61
CA GLN A 155 6.59 -48.43 -18.01
C GLN A 155 5.20 -48.09 -18.59
N ALA A 156 4.66 -48.98 -19.43
CA ALA A 156 3.34 -48.82 -20.03
C ALA A 156 2.23 -48.81 -18.98
N LEU A 157 2.26 -49.74 -18.02
CA LEU A 157 1.26 -49.82 -16.96
C LEU A 157 1.33 -48.57 -16.05
N ARG A 158 2.53 -48.14 -15.64
CA ARG A 158 2.72 -46.90 -14.85
C ARG A 158 2.18 -45.67 -15.57
N PHE A 159 2.52 -45.50 -16.84
CA PHE A 159 2.05 -44.35 -17.61
C PHE A 159 0.53 -44.36 -17.76
N ARG A 160 -0.06 -45.50 -18.13
CA ARG A 160 -1.52 -45.66 -18.27
C ARG A 160 -2.25 -45.37 -16.96
N THR A 161 -1.70 -45.83 -15.84
CA THR A 161 -2.20 -45.54 -14.50
C THR A 161 -2.20 -44.04 -14.20
N LEU A 162 -1.11 -43.32 -14.51
CA LEU A 162 -1.00 -41.88 -14.21
C LEU A 162 -1.91 -40.99 -15.08
N ILE A 163 -2.02 -41.27 -16.39
CA ILE A 163 -2.82 -40.45 -17.31
C ILE A 163 -4.32 -40.70 -17.23
N GLY A 164 -4.73 -41.89 -16.75
CA GLY A 164 -6.13 -42.30 -16.70
C GLY A 164 -6.66 -42.83 -18.04
N SER A 165 -7.87 -43.39 -18.00
CA SER A 165 -8.47 -44.05 -19.18
C SER A 165 -8.86 -43.10 -20.31
N GLU A 166 -9.15 -41.84 -19.97
CA GLU A 166 -9.65 -40.80 -20.88
C GLU A 166 -8.56 -40.07 -21.68
N SER A 167 -7.29 -40.23 -21.29
CA SER A 167 -6.16 -39.51 -21.88
C SER A 167 -5.47 -40.33 -22.96
N ASP A 168 -4.81 -39.65 -23.90
CA ASP A 168 -4.08 -40.24 -25.02
C ASP A 168 -2.90 -41.13 -24.52
N PRO A 169 -2.91 -42.44 -24.82
CA PRO A 169 -1.83 -43.36 -24.47
C PRO A 169 -0.48 -43.07 -25.13
N ASP A 170 -0.46 -42.34 -26.26
CA ASP A 170 0.76 -42.05 -27.03
C ASP A 170 1.40 -40.71 -26.65
N LEU A 171 0.85 -40.04 -25.62
CA LEU A 171 1.34 -38.76 -25.14
C LEU A 171 2.80 -38.87 -24.63
N LYS A 172 3.70 -38.06 -25.20
CA LYS A 172 5.10 -37.97 -24.76
C LYS A 172 5.29 -36.82 -23.78
N LEU A 173 5.64 -37.14 -22.54
CA LEU A 173 6.03 -36.16 -21.53
C LEU A 173 7.55 -36.10 -21.39
N ASN A 174 8.07 -34.91 -21.11
CA ASN A 174 9.47 -34.75 -20.70
C ASN A 174 9.73 -35.50 -19.39
N ASP A 175 10.93 -36.04 -19.20
CA ASP A 175 11.33 -36.84 -18.02
C ASP A 175 11.05 -36.10 -16.70
N ASP A 176 11.37 -34.80 -16.69
CA ASP A 176 11.11 -33.86 -15.61
C ASP A 176 9.61 -33.78 -15.25
N SER A 177 8.75 -33.60 -16.25
CA SER A 177 7.28 -33.51 -16.08
C SER A 177 6.68 -34.86 -15.67
N TYR A 178 7.21 -35.97 -16.21
CA TYR A 178 6.79 -37.32 -15.85
C TYR A 178 7.11 -37.62 -14.37
N CYS A 179 8.29 -37.25 -13.88
CA CYS A 179 8.66 -37.45 -12.48
C CYS A 179 7.77 -36.63 -11.53
N VAL A 180 7.39 -35.41 -11.91
CA VAL A 180 6.41 -34.62 -11.15
C VAL A 180 5.05 -35.32 -11.13
N LEU A 181 4.59 -35.84 -12.28
CA LEU A 181 3.34 -36.59 -12.37
C LEU A 181 3.36 -37.85 -11.50
N GLU A 182 4.45 -38.60 -11.50
CA GLU A 182 4.65 -39.79 -10.66
C GLU A 182 4.61 -39.43 -9.17
N ARG A 183 5.28 -38.34 -8.77
CA ARG A 183 5.26 -37.87 -7.37
C ARG A 183 3.85 -37.44 -6.93
N VAL A 184 3.12 -36.73 -7.78
CA VAL A 184 1.72 -36.36 -7.52
C VAL A 184 0.83 -37.62 -7.44
N GLY A 185 1.07 -38.61 -8.31
CA GLY A 185 0.34 -39.88 -8.31
C GLY A 185 0.52 -40.68 -7.04
N ARG A 186 1.74 -40.76 -6.50
CA ARG A 186 2.04 -41.42 -5.21
C ARG A 186 1.25 -40.85 -4.03
N ALA A 187 0.89 -39.57 -4.09
CA ALA A 187 0.12 -38.92 -3.03
C ALA A 187 -1.40 -39.12 -3.15
N ARG A 188 -1.90 -39.73 -4.24
CA ARG A 188 -3.31 -40.14 -4.43
C ARG A 188 -4.29 -39.01 -4.08
N TRP A 189 -5.26 -39.25 -3.18
CA TRP A 189 -6.28 -38.26 -2.77
C TRP A 189 -5.74 -37.12 -1.90
N GLN A 190 -4.53 -37.26 -1.37
CA GLN A 190 -3.90 -36.21 -0.55
C GLN A 190 -3.28 -35.12 -1.44
N GLY A 191 -2.91 -35.42 -2.70
CA GLY A 191 -2.27 -34.51 -3.65
C GLY A 191 -0.84 -34.12 -3.29
N GLU A 192 -0.22 -33.16 -3.94
CA GLU A 192 1.05 -32.56 -3.48
C GLU A 192 1.01 -31.05 -3.55
N LEU A 193 1.63 -30.38 -2.58
CA LEU A 193 1.72 -28.92 -2.60
C LEU A 193 2.87 -28.48 -3.50
N GLN A 194 2.59 -27.49 -4.35
CA GLN A 194 3.62 -26.88 -5.21
C GLN A 194 4.82 -26.36 -4.41
N ARG A 195 4.62 -25.96 -3.14
CA ARG A 195 5.71 -25.52 -2.26
C ARG A 195 6.65 -26.65 -1.85
N ASP A 196 6.09 -27.81 -1.51
CA ASP A 196 6.84 -28.96 -1.02
C ASP A 196 7.54 -29.65 -2.21
N LEU A 197 6.96 -29.57 -3.41
CA LEU A 197 7.60 -30.05 -4.63
C LEU A 197 8.87 -29.26 -4.96
N HIS A 198 8.84 -27.92 -4.99
CA HIS A 198 10.04 -27.13 -5.32
C HIS A 198 11.02 -27.00 -4.15
N GLY A 199 10.52 -26.86 -2.91
CA GLY A 199 11.33 -26.55 -1.74
C GLY A 199 11.99 -27.76 -1.07
N SER A 200 11.27 -28.89 -0.93
CA SER A 200 11.79 -30.07 -0.22
C SER A 200 12.13 -31.23 -1.14
N SER A 201 11.26 -31.55 -2.11
CA SER A 201 11.36 -32.80 -2.89
C SER A 201 12.35 -32.69 -4.06
N PHE A 202 12.09 -31.79 -5.00
CA PHE A 202 12.92 -31.64 -6.21
C PHE A 202 14.09 -30.67 -6.01
N LYS A 203 14.02 -29.75 -5.03
CA LYS A 203 15.01 -28.68 -4.80
C LYS A 203 15.30 -27.84 -6.06
N ILE A 204 14.25 -27.54 -6.82
CA ILE A 204 14.28 -26.82 -8.10
C ILE A 204 13.69 -25.42 -7.89
N ASP A 205 14.09 -24.44 -8.72
CA ASP A 205 13.46 -23.13 -8.74
C ASP A 205 11.95 -23.19 -9.04
N ALA A 206 11.17 -22.37 -8.33
CA ALA A 206 9.72 -22.29 -8.52
C ALA A 206 9.30 -22.01 -9.98
N ARG A 207 10.12 -21.29 -10.76
CA ARG A 207 9.89 -21.03 -12.19
C ARG A 207 9.97 -22.30 -13.02
N LYS A 208 10.98 -23.15 -12.81
CA LYS A 208 11.11 -24.40 -13.56
C LYS A 208 9.95 -25.36 -13.20
N LEU A 209 9.56 -25.43 -11.92
CA LEU A 209 8.38 -26.20 -11.51
C LEU A 209 7.08 -25.68 -12.15
N HIS A 210 6.93 -24.37 -12.29
CA HIS A 210 5.78 -23.79 -12.98
C HIS A 210 5.67 -24.29 -14.43
N TYR A 211 6.77 -24.34 -15.19
CA TYR A 211 6.75 -24.86 -16.57
C TYR A 211 6.44 -26.36 -16.64
N MET A 212 7.05 -27.17 -15.77
CA MET A 212 6.76 -28.61 -15.68
C MET A 212 5.26 -28.83 -15.40
N ARG A 213 4.70 -28.10 -14.43
CA ARG A 213 3.27 -28.10 -14.10
C ARG A 213 2.41 -27.63 -15.28
N LYS A 214 2.78 -26.55 -15.98
CA LYS A 214 2.02 -25.98 -17.11
C LYS A 214 1.82 -27.03 -18.20
N SER A 215 2.86 -27.79 -18.53
CA SER A 215 2.76 -28.92 -19.47
C SER A 215 1.75 -29.98 -19.00
N LEU A 216 1.73 -30.33 -17.72
CA LEU A 216 0.80 -31.34 -17.19
C LEU A 216 -0.66 -30.85 -17.17
N VAL A 217 -0.88 -29.56 -16.90
CA VAL A 217 -2.20 -28.91 -16.94
C VAL A 217 -2.71 -28.82 -18.37
N LYS A 218 -1.85 -28.43 -19.32
CA LYS A 218 -2.18 -28.34 -20.76
C LYS A 218 -2.73 -29.66 -21.31
N HIS A 219 -2.17 -30.79 -20.88
CA HIS A 219 -2.63 -32.12 -21.28
C HIS A 219 -3.74 -32.68 -20.38
N GLY A 220 -4.26 -31.90 -19.41
CA GLY A 220 -5.37 -32.29 -18.56
C GLY A 220 -5.05 -33.43 -17.58
N LEU A 221 -3.78 -33.68 -17.26
CA LEU A 221 -3.37 -34.82 -16.41
C LEU A 221 -3.51 -34.51 -14.91
N ILE A 222 -3.33 -33.25 -14.54
CA ILE A 222 -3.42 -32.76 -13.16
C ILE A 222 -4.47 -31.67 -13.01
N SER A 223 -5.00 -31.57 -11.81
CA SER A 223 -5.94 -30.55 -11.38
C SER A 223 -5.30 -29.67 -10.31
N MET A 224 -5.67 -28.40 -10.29
CA MET A 224 -5.10 -27.40 -9.38
C MET A 224 -6.18 -26.88 -8.42
N GLN A 225 -5.85 -26.81 -7.14
CA GLN A 225 -6.70 -26.20 -6.12
C GLN A 225 -5.91 -25.23 -5.26
N SER A 226 -6.50 -24.07 -4.95
CA SER A 226 -5.89 -23.13 -4.01
C SER A 226 -5.90 -23.70 -2.59
N TYR A 227 -4.75 -23.69 -1.93
CA TYR A 227 -4.58 -24.18 -0.56
C TYR A 227 -3.90 -23.12 0.30
N ALA A 228 -4.51 -22.75 1.43
CA ALA A 228 -3.97 -21.75 2.34
C ALA A 228 -3.62 -22.38 3.69
N THR A 229 -2.38 -22.19 4.15
CA THR A 229 -1.90 -22.65 5.46
C THR A 229 -1.58 -21.46 6.35
N ARG A 230 -1.84 -21.55 7.66
CA ARG A 230 -1.40 -20.53 8.62
C ARG A 230 -0.10 -20.97 9.29
N LEU A 231 0.93 -20.13 9.20
CA LEU A 231 2.22 -20.35 9.88
C LEU A 231 2.08 -20.10 11.39
N LYS A 232 3.00 -20.67 12.19
CA LYS A 232 3.11 -20.43 13.64
C LYS A 232 3.28 -18.93 13.99
N SER A 233 3.80 -18.13 13.05
CA SER A 233 3.92 -16.66 13.15
C SER A 233 2.58 -15.91 12.98
N GLY A 234 1.49 -16.63 12.69
CA GLY A 234 0.17 -16.07 12.38
C GLY A 234 0.00 -15.61 10.93
N GLN A 235 1.05 -15.64 10.10
CA GLN A 235 0.98 -15.29 8.68
C GLN A 235 0.28 -16.37 7.86
N GLN A 236 -0.58 -15.96 6.92
CA GLN A 236 -1.20 -16.86 5.95
C GLN A 236 -0.27 -17.05 4.75
N GLN A 237 -0.12 -18.30 4.33
CA GLN A 237 0.67 -18.67 3.16
C GLN A 237 -0.23 -19.38 2.16
N HIS A 238 -0.27 -18.87 0.94
CA HIS A 238 -1.01 -19.46 -0.17
C HIS A 238 -0.10 -20.41 -0.95
N SER A 239 -0.64 -21.55 -1.36
CA SER A 239 0.02 -22.58 -2.16
C SER A 239 -1.02 -23.26 -3.05
N ILE A 240 -0.56 -24.04 -4.02
CA ILE A 240 -1.44 -24.77 -4.93
C ILE A 240 -1.29 -26.26 -4.62
N LEU A 241 -2.42 -26.92 -4.40
CA LEU A 241 -2.54 -28.36 -4.27
C LEU A 241 -2.73 -28.97 -5.66
N LEU A 242 -1.82 -29.85 -6.04
CA LEU A 242 -1.85 -30.59 -7.30
C LEU A 242 -2.39 -32.00 -7.04
N LEU A 243 -3.42 -32.40 -7.77
CA LEU A 243 -3.98 -33.75 -7.70
C LEU A 243 -4.05 -34.33 -9.12
N LEU A 244 -3.82 -35.64 -9.26
CA LEU A 244 -4.17 -36.33 -10.51
C LEU A 244 -5.65 -36.14 -10.80
N LYS A 245 -6.02 -35.94 -12.06
CA LYS A 245 -7.42 -35.71 -12.48
C LYS A 245 -8.35 -36.83 -11.99
N ARG A 246 -7.88 -38.09 -12.03
CA ARG A 246 -8.62 -39.26 -11.54
C ARG A 246 -8.83 -39.32 -10.02
N PHE A 247 -7.99 -38.64 -9.25
CA PHE A 247 -8.07 -38.56 -7.78
C PHE A 247 -8.54 -37.19 -7.31
N HIS A 248 -9.14 -36.40 -8.19
CA HIS A 248 -9.59 -35.07 -7.87
C HIS A 248 -10.71 -35.11 -6.82
N VAL A 249 -10.44 -34.53 -5.65
CA VAL A 249 -11.44 -34.29 -4.61
C VAL A 249 -11.58 -32.79 -4.45
N ASN A 250 -12.77 -32.25 -4.65
CA ASN A 250 -13.02 -30.81 -4.49
C ASN A 250 -13.00 -30.43 -3.00
N ARG A 251 -11.85 -29.94 -2.53
CA ARG A 251 -11.65 -29.51 -1.14
C ARG A 251 -12.11 -28.06 -0.97
N ARG A 252 -13.42 -27.90 -0.75
CA ARG A 252 -14.06 -26.58 -0.57
C ARG A 252 -13.81 -26.06 0.84
N THR A 253 -13.58 -24.75 0.96
CA THR A 253 -13.56 -24.12 2.28
C THR A 253 -14.97 -24.07 2.86
N LYS A 254 -15.09 -24.04 4.19
CA LYS A 254 -16.38 -23.80 4.87
C LYS A 254 -17.11 -22.60 4.28
N TYR A 255 -16.39 -21.52 4.00
CA TYR A 255 -16.97 -20.30 3.44
C TYR A 255 -17.48 -20.49 2.01
N ASP A 256 -16.82 -21.29 1.16
CA ASP A 256 -17.32 -21.57 -0.20
C ASP A 256 -18.65 -22.32 -0.17
N ILE A 257 -18.80 -23.30 0.74
CA ILE A 257 -20.07 -24.02 0.94
C ILE A 257 -21.14 -23.04 1.43
N LEU A 258 -20.81 -22.18 2.40
CA LEU A 258 -21.76 -21.19 2.92
C LEU A 258 -22.14 -20.12 1.89
N MET A 259 -21.21 -19.69 1.04
CA MET A 259 -21.50 -18.76 -0.05
C MET A 259 -22.41 -19.39 -1.12
N GLU A 260 -22.22 -20.68 -1.43
CA GLU A 260 -23.12 -21.44 -2.31
C GLU A 260 -24.52 -21.55 -1.67
N CYS A 261 -24.60 -21.92 -0.38
CA CYS A 261 -25.87 -21.97 0.36
C CYS A 261 -26.59 -20.61 0.36
N VAL A 262 -25.90 -19.52 0.71
CA VAL A 262 -26.49 -18.16 0.71
C VAL A 262 -26.94 -17.75 -0.69
N SER A 263 -26.15 -18.07 -1.72
CA SER A 263 -26.52 -17.80 -3.12
C SER A 263 -27.78 -18.56 -3.51
N ASN A 264 -27.90 -19.84 -3.17
CA ASN A 264 -29.08 -20.66 -3.47
C ASN A 264 -30.32 -20.17 -2.73
N LEU A 265 -30.19 -19.79 -1.45
CA LEU A 265 -31.28 -19.19 -0.67
C LEU A 265 -31.75 -17.87 -1.28
N LEU A 266 -30.82 -17.02 -1.71
CA LEU A 266 -31.16 -15.78 -2.39
C LEU A 266 -31.81 -16.01 -3.76
N GLN A 267 -31.40 -17.03 -4.52
CA GLN A 267 -32.07 -17.39 -5.78
C GLN A 267 -33.52 -17.83 -5.59
N GLN A 268 -33.81 -18.53 -4.49
CA GLN A 268 -35.16 -18.98 -4.15
C GLN A 268 -36.04 -17.85 -3.57
N SER A 269 -35.44 -16.76 -3.11
CA SER A 269 -36.17 -15.62 -2.55
C SER A 269 -36.79 -14.71 -3.64
N PRO A 270 -38.01 -14.17 -3.41
CA PRO A 270 -38.66 -13.29 -4.37
C PRO A 270 -37.83 -12.03 -4.62
N GLY A 271 -37.57 -11.71 -5.89
CA GLY A 271 -36.73 -10.56 -6.28
C GLY A 271 -35.23 -10.74 -6.04
N GLN A 272 -34.78 -11.95 -5.70
CA GLN A 272 -33.39 -12.26 -5.33
C GLN A 272 -32.87 -11.42 -4.14
N ILE A 273 -33.78 -11.04 -3.25
CA ILE A 273 -33.53 -10.19 -2.10
C ILE A 273 -34.07 -10.91 -0.86
N ALA A 274 -33.24 -11.05 0.17
CA ALA A 274 -33.66 -11.57 1.47
C ALA A 274 -33.17 -10.67 2.60
N THR A 275 -33.93 -10.62 3.70
CA THR A 275 -33.52 -9.88 4.89
C THR A 275 -32.33 -10.59 5.55
N MET A 276 -31.44 -9.81 6.15
CA MET A 276 -30.30 -10.39 6.87
C MET A 276 -30.73 -11.24 8.08
N MET A 277 -31.91 -10.98 8.65
CA MET A 277 -32.48 -11.78 9.74
C MET A 277 -32.96 -13.15 9.25
N ALA A 278 -33.73 -13.20 8.15
CA ALA A 278 -34.18 -14.45 7.57
C ALA A 278 -33.01 -15.34 7.12
N LEU A 279 -31.99 -14.75 6.48
CA LEU A 279 -30.78 -15.48 6.12
C LEU A 279 -30.02 -16.00 7.35
N ARG A 280 -30.04 -15.28 8.47
CA ARG A 280 -29.38 -15.71 9.71
C ARG A 280 -30.10 -16.89 10.36
N GLU A 281 -31.43 -16.84 10.40
CA GLU A 281 -32.26 -17.93 10.95
C GLU A 281 -32.15 -19.21 10.10
N GLN A 282 -32.14 -19.08 8.76
CA GLN A 282 -32.01 -20.24 7.88
C GLN A 282 -30.62 -20.89 7.89
N LEU A 283 -29.56 -20.13 8.20
CA LEU A 283 -28.20 -20.67 8.24
C LEU A 283 -27.85 -21.36 9.56
N ASN A 284 -28.49 -21.03 10.69
CA ASN A 284 -28.17 -21.57 12.03
C ASN A 284 -26.66 -21.51 12.39
N LEU A 285 -26.00 -20.36 12.16
CA LEU A 285 -24.56 -20.17 12.42
C LEU A 285 -24.27 -18.96 13.33
N ASN A 286 -23.08 -18.98 13.95
CA ASN A 286 -22.55 -17.88 14.77
C ASN A 286 -22.51 -16.54 14.00
N ASP A 287 -22.80 -15.44 14.69
CA ASP A 287 -22.86 -14.09 14.12
C ASP A 287 -21.56 -13.63 13.48
N SER A 288 -20.42 -14.05 14.02
CA SER A 288 -19.09 -13.76 13.49
C SER A 288 -18.91 -14.37 12.10
N THR A 289 -19.37 -15.60 11.91
CA THR A 289 -19.29 -16.37 10.66
C THR A 289 -20.20 -15.78 9.59
N VAL A 290 -21.46 -15.48 9.94
CA VAL A 290 -22.44 -14.90 9.00
C VAL A 290 -21.98 -13.52 8.50
N LYS A 291 -21.51 -12.65 9.40
CA LYS A 291 -20.95 -11.34 9.02
C LYS A 291 -19.75 -11.48 8.08
N ARG A 292 -18.90 -12.48 8.30
CA ARG A 292 -17.72 -12.74 7.48
C ARG A 292 -18.09 -13.26 6.09
N VAL A 293 -19.05 -14.19 5.99
CA VAL A 293 -19.60 -14.67 4.71
C VAL A 293 -20.15 -13.51 3.88
N PHE A 294 -21.00 -12.66 4.46
CA PHE A 294 -21.57 -11.51 3.74
C PHE A 294 -20.51 -10.50 3.31
N HIS A 295 -19.48 -10.29 4.15
CA HIS A 295 -18.34 -9.45 3.77
C HIS A 295 -17.57 -10.04 2.58
N TYR A 296 -17.30 -11.34 2.59
CA TYR A 296 -16.63 -12.03 1.49
C TYR A 296 -17.45 -11.99 0.20
N MET A 297 -18.74 -12.30 0.25
CA MET A 297 -19.62 -12.22 -0.92
C MET A 297 -19.70 -10.79 -1.48
N ARG A 298 -19.71 -9.77 -0.63
CA ARG A 298 -19.67 -8.36 -1.08
C ARG A 298 -18.33 -8.02 -1.73
N SER A 299 -17.22 -8.45 -1.13
CA SER A 299 -15.88 -8.19 -1.69
C SER A 299 -15.70 -8.87 -3.06
N ALA A 300 -16.29 -10.06 -3.23
CA ALA A 300 -16.34 -10.80 -4.49
C ALA A 300 -17.40 -10.28 -5.48
N LYS A 301 -18.10 -9.18 -5.15
CA LYS A 301 -19.16 -8.55 -5.97
C LYS A 301 -20.33 -9.50 -6.32
N LEU A 302 -20.58 -10.50 -5.48
CA LEU A 302 -21.70 -11.44 -5.64
C LEU A 302 -23.02 -10.86 -5.09
N VAL A 303 -22.93 -10.04 -4.05
CA VAL A 303 -24.09 -9.49 -3.32
C VAL A 303 -23.92 -8.00 -3.00
N GLU A 304 -25.04 -7.29 -2.90
CA GLU A 304 -25.11 -5.88 -2.50
C GLU A 304 -25.92 -5.73 -1.20
N PHE A 305 -25.52 -4.79 -0.34
CA PHE A 305 -26.32 -4.40 0.81
C PHE A 305 -27.32 -3.32 0.40
N CYS A 306 -28.60 -3.65 0.47
CA CYS A 306 -29.69 -2.71 0.24
C CYS A 306 -30.45 -2.44 1.53
N GLN A 307 -31.09 -1.28 1.62
CA GLN A 307 -31.98 -0.93 2.73
C GLN A 307 -33.37 -0.68 2.14
N TYR A 308 -34.34 -1.47 2.57
CA TYR A 308 -35.72 -1.34 2.14
C TYR A 308 -36.61 -1.03 3.35
N PRO A 309 -37.63 -0.17 3.21
CA PRO A 309 -38.69 -0.05 4.21
C PRO A 309 -39.30 -1.42 4.51
N LEU A 310 -39.57 -1.72 5.79
CA LEU A 310 -40.19 -2.99 6.21
C LEU A 310 -41.53 -3.23 5.49
N GLU A 311 -42.27 -2.16 5.20
CA GLU A 311 -43.53 -2.14 4.44
C GLU A 311 -43.41 -2.73 3.03
N ASP A 312 -42.25 -2.62 2.39
CA ASP A 312 -42.02 -3.08 1.00
C ASP A 312 -41.59 -4.56 0.95
N LEU A 313 -41.20 -5.14 2.09
CA LEU A 313 -40.69 -6.52 2.21
C LEU A 313 -41.73 -7.49 2.76
N ASP A 314 -42.64 -7.02 3.61
CA ASP A 314 -43.77 -7.78 4.14
C ASP A 314 -45.06 -6.95 4.05
N PRO A 315 -45.92 -7.20 3.05
CA PRO A 315 -47.21 -6.54 2.91
C PRO A 315 -48.16 -6.73 4.11
N GLY A 316 -47.89 -7.70 5.00
CA GLY A 316 -48.68 -7.98 6.20
C GLY A 316 -48.23 -7.22 7.46
N ALA A 317 -47.04 -6.61 7.46
CA ALA A 317 -46.45 -6.01 8.66
C ALA A 317 -47.04 -4.64 9.07
N GLY A 318 -47.84 -4.02 8.19
CA GLY A 318 -48.40 -2.69 8.41
C GLY A 318 -47.35 -1.56 8.49
N PRO A 319 -47.77 -0.28 8.52
CA PRO A 319 -46.87 0.88 8.54
C PRO A 319 -46.15 1.00 9.88
N CYS A 320 -44.91 0.54 9.90
CA CYS A 320 -44.03 0.53 11.05
C CYS A 320 -43.13 1.78 11.01
N THR A 321 -43.46 2.77 11.86
CA THR A 321 -42.71 4.01 11.99
C THR A 321 -41.99 4.06 13.34
N ASN A 322 -40.74 4.54 13.33
CA ASN A 322 -40.01 4.81 14.57
C ASN A 322 -40.66 5.98 15.33
N LYS A 323 -40.37 6.16 16.63
CA LYS A 323 -40.87 7.28 17.49
C LYS A 323 -40.66 8.71 16.92
N LYS A 324 -39.90 8.85 15.83
CA LYS A 324 -39.62 10.10 15.10
C LYS A 324 -40.31 10.22 13.73
N GLY A 325 -41.21 9.30 13.37
CA GLY A 325 -41.97 9.33 12.11
C GLY A 325 -41.22 8.83 10.86
N ASN A 326 -40.00 8.30 11.01
CA ASN A 326 -39.26 7.69 9.90
C ASN A 326 -39.67 6.21 9.74
N LYS A 327 -39.87 5.76 8.49
CA LYS A 327 -40.11 4.36 8.15
C LYS A 327 -38.98 3.47 8.66
N VAL A 328 -39.31 2.32 9.23
CA VAL A 328 -38.32 1.33 9.67
C VAL A 328 -37.64 0.75 8.44
N LEU A 329 -36.33 0.99 8.30
CA LEU A 329 -35.52 0.44 7.22
C LEU A 329 -34.87 -0.88 7.67
N VAL A 330 -35.09 -1.94 6.91
CA VAL A 330 -34.50 -3.27 7.10
C VAL A 330 -33.31 -3.43 6.16
N ARG A 331 -32.22 -4.00 6.68
CA ARG A 331 -31.05 -4.35 5.87
C ARG A 331 -31.30 -5.67 5.15
N CYS A 332 -31.22 -5.64 3.83
CA CYS A 332 -31.37 -6.79 2.97
C CYS A 332 -30.08 -7.05 2.18
N LEU A 333 -29.86 -8.32 1.85
CA LEU A 333 -28.88 -8.72 0.85
C LEU A 333 -29.59 -8.92 -0.48
N LYS A 334 -29.08 -8.29 -1.53
CA LYS A 334 -29.50 -8.53 -2.91
C LYS A 334 -28.43 -9.33 -3.64
N LEU A 335 -28.82 -10.41 -4.32
CA LEU A 335 -27.92 -11.15 -5.20
C LEU A 335 -27.70 -10.36 -6.49
N ILE A 336 -26.44 -10.13 -6.86
CA ILE A 336 -26.07 -9.54 -8.15
C ILE A 336 -25.74 -10.68 -9.12
N LYS A 337 -24.85 -11.57 -8.70
CA LYS A 337 -24.36 -12.70 -9.50
C LYS A 337 -24.47 -13.97 -8.66
N PRO A 338 -25.07 -15.04 -9.17
CA PRO A 338 -25.11 -16.30 -8.45
C PRO A 338 -23.70 -16.86 -8.26
N TYR A 339 -23.47 -17.46 -7.10
CA TYR A 339 -22.20 -18.14 -6.82
C TYR A 339 -22.07 -19.33 -7.77
N THR A 340 -21.28 -19.14 -8.82
CA THR A 340 -20.85 -20.23 -9.67
C THR A 340 -19.75 -20.94 -8.90
N ARG A 341 -19.87 -22.26 -8.72
CA ARG A 341 -18.79 -23.08 -8.18
C ARG A 341 -17.51 -22.64 -8.88
N LYS A 342 -16.44 -22.35 -8.13
CA LYS A 342 -15.11 -22.17 -8.69
C LYS A 342 -14.69 -23.49 -9.35
N GLY A 343 -15.21 -23.78 -10.55
CA GLY A 343 -14.47 -24.52 -11.55
C GLY A 343 -13.26 -23.66 -11.88
N VAL A 344 -12.10 -24.31 -12.01
CA VAL A 344 -10.78 -23.74 -12.32
C VAL A 344 -10.96 -22.39 -13.03
N THR A 345 -10.92 -21.31 -12.25
CA THR A 345 -10.88 -19.99 -12.84
C THR A 345 -9.47 -19.88 -13.39
N ASP A 346 -9.37 -19.84 -14.72
CA ASP A 346 -8.23 -19.26 -15.44
C ASP A 346 -8.04 -17.76 -15.09
N ASP A 347 -8.86 -17.20 -14.19
CA ASP A 347 -8.65 -15.90 -13.53
C ASP A 347 -7.55 -15.96 -12.45
N ASP A 348 -6.37 -16.51 -12.78
CA ASP A 348 -5.15 -15.83 -12.34
C ASP A 348 -5.07 -14.61 -13.25
N ASP A 349 -5.13 -13.40 -12.67
CA ASP A 349 -4.85 -12.12 -13.32
C ASP A 349 -3.39 -12.08 -13.83
N ASP A 350 -3.07 -12.93 -14.80
CA ASP A 350 -1.93 -12.84 -15.69
C ASP A 350 -2.44 -12.25 -17.02
N GLU A 351 -2.80 -10.96 -17.01
CA GLU A 351 -2.93 -10.13 -18.23
C GLU A 351 -1.62 -10.03 -19.05
N ASP A 352 -0.58 -10.85 -18.76
CA ASP A 352 0.76 -10.75 -19.31
C ASP A 352 1.34 -12.07 -19.86
N GLU A 353 0.56 -13.13 -20.10
CA GLU A 353 1.02 -14.28 -20.91
C GLU A 353 -0.01 -14.69 -21.96
N GLU A 354 0.03 -14.03 -23.13
CA GLU A 354 -0.54 -14.60 -24.35
C GLU A 354 0.19 -15.92 -24.66
N GLU A 355 -0.46 -17.06 -24.45
CA GLU A 355 -0.12 -18.28 -25.19
C GLU A 355 -0.58 -18.09 -26.64
N GLU A 356 0.39 -18.20 -27.57
CA GLU A 356 0.17 -18.43 -28.99
C GLU A 356 -0.68 -19.71 -29.14
N ASP A 357 -1.99 -19.55 -29.33
CA ASP A 357 -2.84 -20.60 -29.90
C ASP A 357 -3.19 -20.22 -31.35
N ASP A 358 -3.05 -21.21 -32.22
CA ASP A 358 -3.11 -21.15 -33.68
C ASP A 358 -4.56 -21.05 -34.21
N THR A 359 -5.43 -20.31 -33.53
CA THR A 359 -6.76 -19.97 -34.05
C THR A 359 -7.09 -18.52 -33.74
N GLY A 360 -7.23 -17.74 -34.82
CA GLY A 360 -7.23 -16.29 -34.77
C GLY A 360 -8.35 -15.69 -33.94
N ALA A 361 -7.98 -14.85 -32.96
CA ALA A 361 -8.75 -13.67 -32.58
C ALA A 361 -7.94 -12.69 -31.72
N ARG A 362 -7.81 -11.45 -32.24
CA ARG A 362 -7.68 -10.17 -31.50
C ARG A 362 -6.30 -9.74 -30.97
N ARG A 363 -5.37 -9.52 -31.90
CA ARG A 363 -4.60 -8.25 -31.93
C ARG A 363 -5.13 -7.41 -33.08
N ARG A 364 -5.16 -6.07 -32.97
CA ARG A 364 -5.59 -5.16 -34.05
C ARG A 364 -4.86 -5.52 -35.35
N ALA A 365 -5.55 -6.23 -36.23
CA ALA A 365 -4.98 -6.76 -37.45
C ALA A 365 -4.69 -5.60 -38.41
N LEU A 366 -3.41 -5.39 -38.73
CA LEU A 366 -3.03 -4.69 -39.95
C LEU A 366 -3.48 -5.59 -41.11
N PRO A 367 -4.14 -5.09 -42.16
CA PRO A 367 -4.55 -5.94 -43.29
C PRO A 367 -3.31 -6.62 -43.91
N SER A 368 -3.43 -7.90 -44.27
CA SER A 368 -2.39 -8.59 -45.03
C SER A 368 -2.26 -7.92 -46.41
N GLU A 369 -1.04 -7.54 -46.77
CA GLU A 369 -0.75 -7.15 -48.15
C GLU A 369 -0.53 -8.46 -48.91
N GLY A 370 -1.39 -8.77 -49.87
CA GLY A 370 -1.24 -9.97 -50.69
C GLY A 370 0.16 -10.02 -51.31
N ARG A 371 0.82 -11.18 -51.23
CA ARG A 371 2.16 -11.36 -51.79
C ARG A 371 2.11 -11.14 -53.30
N ILE A 372 2.87 -10.17 -53.79
CA ILE A 372 2.98 -9.90 -55.22
C ILE A 372 4.03 -10.86 -55.78
N MET A 373 3.63 -11.86 -56.55
CA MET A 373 4.55 -12.90 -57.05
C MET A 373 5.60 -12.36 -58.03
N GLU A 374 5.32 -11.23 -58.69
CA GLU A 374 6.20 -10.58 -59.67
C GLU A 374 7.36 -9.78 -59.04
N LYS A 375 7.39 -9.63 -57.71
CA LYS A 375 8.44 -8.90 -56.99
C LYS A 375 9.21 -9.81 -56.05
N ASP A 376 10.50 -9.53 -55.85
CA ASP A 376 11.29 -10.29 -54.89
C ASP A 376 10.83 -10.03 -53.44
N VAL A 377 10.98 -11.06 -52.60
CA VAL A 377 10.49 -11.06 -51.21
C VAL A 377 11.22 -10.02 -50.35
N LEU A 378 12.49 -9.72 -50.66
CA LEU A 378 13.28 -8.76 -49.90
C LEU A 378 12.87 -7.31 -50.19
N THR A 379 12.58 -6.97 -51.44
CA THR A 379 12.10 -5.64 -51.84
C THR A 379 10.70 -5.39 -51.28
N GLN A 380 9.83 -6.39 -51.27
CA GLN A 380 8.53 -6.30 -50.60
C GLN A 380 8.69 -6.08 -49.09
N ALA A 381 9.55 -6.84 -48.42
CA ALA A 381 9.87 -6.65 -47.01
C ALA A 381 10.46 -5.26 -46.71
N TYR A 382 11.31 -4.74 -47.59
CA TYR A 382 11.90 -3.40 -47.48
C TYR A 382 10.84 -2.29 -47.60
N HIS A 383 9.91 -2.38 -48.56
CA HIS A 383 8.82 -1.42 -48.69
C HIS A 383 7.89 -1.42 -47.46
N ILE A 384 7.60 -2.59 -46.91
CA ILE A 384 6.84 -2.72 -45.66
C ILE A 384 7.57 -2.08 -44.47
N ALA A 385 8.90 -2.16 -44.43
CA ALA A 385 9.74 -1.54 -43.41
C ALA A 385 10.04 -0.04 -43.63
N CYS A 386 9.62 0.55 -44.76
CA CYS A 386 9.81 1.97 -45.07
C CYS A 386 8.83 2.92 -44.35
N GLY A 387 8.09 2.43 -43.35
CA GLY A 387 7.21 3.27 -42.53
C GLY A 387 7.96 4.14 -41.52
N THR A 388 7.46 5.34 -41.27
CA THR A 388 8.04 6.31 -40.31
C THR A 388 8.00 5.86 -38.85
N LYS A 389 7.15 4.89 -38.50
CA LYS A 389 7.00 4.36 -37.13
C LYS A 389 7.82 3.09 -36.84
N GLY A 390 8.51 2.56 -37.84
CA GLY A 390 9.18 1.26 -37.76
C GLY A 390 8.22 0.08 -37.64
N ILE A 391 8.67 -1.10 -38.04
CA ILE A 391 7.88 -2.33 -37.97
C ILE A 391 8.60 -3.40 -37.16
N PRO A 392 7.93 -4.12 -36.23
CA PRO A 392 8.54 -5.23 -35.52
C PRO A 392 8.71 -6.46 -36.43
N GLN A 393 9.60 -7.38 -36.06
CA GLN A 393 9.81 -8.64 -36.79
C GLN A 393 8.50 -9.42 -37.01
N SER A 394 7.65 -9.49 -35.97
CA SER A 394 6.34 -10.13 -36.03
C SER A 394 5.39 -9.43 -37.01
N GLY A 395 5.49 -8.11 -37.15
CA GLY A 395 4.72 -7.34 -38.12
C GLY A 395 5.13 -7.63 -39.56
N ILE A 396 6.42 -7.83 -39.82
CA ILE A 396 6.93 -8.27 -41.13
C ILE A 396 6.44 -9.69 -41.45
N GLY A 397 6.50 -10.60 -40.46
CA GLY A 397 5.99 -11.96 -40.59
C GLY A 397 4.50 -12.01 -40.93
N PHE A 398 3.70 -11.24 -40.19
CA PHE A 398 2.26 -11.16 -40.40
C PHE A 398 1.88 -10.55 -41.75
N ARG A 399 2.49 -9.41 -42.13
CA ARG A 399 2.15 -8.72 -43.38
C ARG A 399 2.52 -9.52 -44.63
N MET A 400 3.62 -10.28 -44.58
CA MET A 400 4.06 -11.12 -45.71
C MET A 400 3.56 -12.56 -45.63
N ASN A 401 2.81 -12.92 -44.58
CA ASN A 401 2.35 -14.28 -44.31
C ASN A 401 3.50 -15.31 -44.30
N VAL A 402 4.59 -15.00 -43.58
CA VAL A 402 5.79 -15.84 -43.46
C VAL A 402 6.06 -16.22 -42.00
N GLY A 403 6.69 -17.38 -41.79
CA GLY A 403 6.95 -17.91 -40.45
C GLY A 403 7.91 -17.06 -39.61
N LYS A 404 7.97 -17.31 -38.30
CA LYS A 404 8.87 -16.59 -37.35
C LYS A 404 10.35 -16.72 -37.70
N LEU A 405 10.78 -17.89 -38.20
CA LEU A 405 12.15 -18.12 -38.62
C LEU A 405 12.47 -17.36 -39.92
N GLU A 406 11.56 -17.40 -40.89
CA GLU A 406 11.71 -16.74 -42.18
C GLU A 406 11.73 -15.21 -42.02
N SER A 407 10.79 -14.64 -41.26
CA SER A 407 10.78 -13.21 -40.93
C SER A 407 12.08 -12.76 -40.25
N ARG A 408 12.66 -13.58 -39.36
CA ARG A 408 13.95 -13.30 -38.74
C ARG A 408 15.09 -13.29 -39.76
N MET A 409 15.10 -14.24 -40.69
CA MET A 409 16.11 -14.32 -41.74
C MET A 409 16.00 -13.14 -42.72
N ILE A 410 14.79 -12.71 -43.05
CA ILE A 410 14.54 -11.54 -43.89
C ILE A 410 15.06 -10.27 -43.19
N CYS A 411 14.73 -10.05 -41.91
CA CYS A 411 15.23 -8.89 -41.15
C CYS A 411 16.76 -8.88 -41.07
N ARG A 412 17.38 -10.03 -40.73
CA ARG A 412 18.85 -10.16 -40.67
C ARG A 412 19.53 -9.87 -42.00
N ARG A 413 18.95 -10.34 -43.11
CA ARG A 413 19.52 -10.13 -44.46
C ARG A 413 19.39 -8.66 -44.89
N LEU A 414 18.27 -8.00 -44.57
CA LEU A 414 18.08 -6.57 -44.81
C LEU A 414 18.99 -5.69 -43.93
N GLU A 415 19.24 -6.07 -42.69
CA GLU A 415 20.24 -5.40 -41.84
C GLU A 415 21.67 -5.62 -42.34
N SER A 416 22.00 -6.83 -42.78
CA SER A 416 23.31 -7.14 -43.36
C SER A 416 23.59 -6.36 -44.65
N TYR A 417 22.57 -6.05 -45.43
CA TYR A 417 22.67 -5.18 -46.62
C TYR A 417 22.67 -3.68 -46.27
N GLY A 418 22.55 -3.31 -45.00
CA GLY A 418 22.58 -1.91 -44.55
C GLY A 418 21.35 -1.09 -44.97
N VAL A 419 20.29 -1.73 -45.47
CA VAL A 419 19.09 -1.03 -45.94
C VAL A 419 18.11 -0.73 -44.82
N ILE A 420 18.19 -1.47 -43.71
CA ILE A 420 17.33 -1.35 -42.53
C ILE A 420 18.20 -1.33 -41.27
N LYS A 421 17.74 -0.60 -40.24
CA LYS A 421 18.35 -0.60 -38.91
C LYS A 421 17.31 -0.86 -37.82
N GLY A 422 17.59 -1.81 -36.94
CA GLY A 422 16.81 -2.05 -35.73
C GLY A 422 17.04 -0.98 -34.67
N PHE A 423 15.97 -0.42 -34.13
CA PHE A 423 15.97 0.32 -32.86
C PHE A 423 14.99 -0.34 -31.90
N MET A 424 15.22 -0.20 -30.59
CA MET A 424 14.35 -0.82 -29.60
C MET A 424 13.37 0.19 -29.02
N GLU A 425 12.08 -0.13 -29.09
CA GLU A 425 11.00 0.63 -28.50
C GLU A 425 10.38 -0.16 -27.34
N ASP A 426 9.98 0.55 -26.28
CA ASP A 426 9.34 -0.05 -25.12
C ASP A 426 7.81 -0.05 -25.34
N GLU A 427 7.23 -1.19 -25.72
CA GLU A 427 5.78 -1.37 -25.84
C GLU A 427 5.26 -2.02 -24.54
N GLY A 428 4.74 -1.20 -23.63
CA GLY A 428 4.27 -1.67 -22.32
C GLY A 428 5.42 -2.13 -21.40
N ARG A 429 5.43 -3.42 -21.03
CA ARG A 429 6.48 -4.08 -20.21
C ARG A 429 7.56 -4.76 -21.05
N GLN A 430 7.32 -4.96 -22.35
CA GLN A 430 8.22 -5.69 -23.24
C GLN A 430 8.97 -4.72 -24.15
N ARG A 431 10.26 -5.03 -24.38
CA ARG A 431 11.10 -4.28 -25.30
C ARG A 431 11.06 -4.96 -26.66
N THR A 432 10.56 -4.28 -27.68
CA THR A 432 10.44 -4.82 -29.04
C THR A 432 11.43 -4.12 -29.97
N THR A 433 12.12 -4.89 -30.81
CA THR A 433 13.00 -4.35 -31.86
C THR A 433 12.13 -3.99 -33.06
N LYS A 434 12.07 -2.70 -33.40
CA LYS A 434 11.44 -2.20 -34.62
C LYS A 434 12.51 -1.85 -35.64
N PHE A 435 12.20 -2.16 -36.88
CA PHE A 435 13.08 -1.98 -38.02
C PHE A 435 12.61 -0.78 -38.84
N ILE A 436 13.52 0.16 -39.15
CA ILE A 436 13.28 1.32 -40.01
C ILE A 436 14.29 1.32 -41.15
N SER A 437 13.90 1.80 -42.33
CA SER A 437 14.81 1.97 -43.46
C SER A 437 15.88 3.04 -43.18
N HIS A 438 17.10 2.84 -43.69
CA HIS A 438 18.21 3.76 -43.44
C HIS A 438 17.92 5.20 -43.94
N LYS A 439 17.11 5.35 -45.01
CA LYS A 439 16.64 6.66 -45.50
C LYS A 439 15.76 7.41 -44.49
N CYS A 440 14.84 6.70 -43.83
CA CYS A 440 14.03 7.27 -42.75
C CYS A 440 14.83 7.43 -41.46
N TRP A 441 15.81 6.57 -41.19
CA TRP A 441 16.65 6.66 -40.00
C TRP A 441 17.45 7.97 -39.95
N VAL A 442 18.02 8.42 -41.08
CA VAL A 442 18.73 9.72 -41.14
C VAL A 442 17.77 10.88 -40.84
N LEU A 443 16.56 10.89 -41.40
CA LEU A 443 15.55 11.92 -41.11
C LEU A 443 15.05 11.89 -39.66
N LEU A 444 14.77 10.69 -39.11
CA LEU A 444 14.31 10.52 -37.73
C LEU A 444 15.40 10.89 -36.73
N PHE A 445 16.67 10.54 -37.03
CA PHE A 445 17.81 10.87 -36.18
C PHE A 445 18.13 12.36 -36.24
N THR A 446 18.04 13.02 -37.40
CA THR A 446 18.26 14.47 -37.50
C THR A 446 17.20 15.26 -36.73
N VAL A 447 15.92 14.86 -36.83
CA VAL A 447 14.81 15.51 -36.10
C VAL A 447 14.84 15.20 -34.59
N LEU A 448 15.12 13.95 -34.19
CA LEU A 448 15.22 13.59 -32.76
C LEU A 448 16.50 14.13 -32.10
N PHE A 449 17.59 14.29 -32.85
CA PHE A 449 18.85 14.86 -32.35
C PHE A 449 18.76 16.39 -32.28
N GLN A 450 18.13 17.09 -33.25
CA GLN A 450 17.87 18.53 -33.15
C GLN A 450 16.93 18.90 -31.99
N LEU A 451 15.89 18.09 -31.72
CA LEU A 451 15.04 18.27 -30.53
C LEU A 451 15.78 18.04 -29.21
N PHE A 452 16.89 17.29 -29.21
CA PHE A 452 17.69 16.99 -28.03
C PHE A 452 18.84 17.99 -27.83
N GLU A 453 19.49 18.45 -28.90
CA GLU A 453 20.55 19.48 -28.87
C GLU A 453 20.04 20.81 -28.35
N MET A 454 18.81 21.22 -28.69
CA MET A 454 18.21 22.45 -28.16
C MET A 454 17.97 22.42 -26.63
N SER A 455 17.98 21.24 -26.00
CA SER A 455 17.93 21.10 -24.53
C SER A 455 19.30 20.83 -23.89
N ALA A 456 20.27 20.37 -24.69
CA ALA A 456 21.59 19.96 -24.24
C ALA A 456 22.65 21.06 -24.37
N GLU A 457 22.44 22.12 -25.16
CA GLU A 457 23.36 23.26 -25.23
C GLU A 457 23.52 23.99 -23.89
N SER A 458 22.51 23.96 -23.01
CA SER A 458 22.60 24.46 -21.64
C SER A 458 23.52 23.63 -20.72
N ASN A 459 23.97 22.44 -21.17
CA ASN A 459 24.71 21.46 -20.38
C ASN A 459 26.19 21.29 -20.76
N ILE A 460 26.68 21.99 -21.78
CA ILE A 460 28.06 21.84 -22.30
C ILE A 460 28.97 23.02 -21.87
N HIS A 461 28.67 23.71 -20.77
CA HIS A 461 29.58 24.75 -20.25
C HIS A 461 30.44 24.31 -19.05
N LEU A 462 30.35 23.04 -18.60
CA LEU A 462 31.10 22.56 -17.42
C LEU A 462 31.98 21.30 -17.64
N LEU A 463 32.25 20.90 -18.88
CA LEU A 463 33.17 19.79 -19.19
C LEU A 463 34.25 20.20 -20.20
N GLN A 464 35.01 21.24 -19.88
CA GLN A 464 36.34 21.41 -20.46
C GLN A 464 37.34 20.56 -19.67
N GLY A 465 37.58 19.33 -20.11
CA GLY A 465 38.60 18.46 -19.52
C GLY A 465 38.54 16.99 -19.93
N ARG A 466 39.29 16.65 -20.98
CA ARG A 466 39.88 15.31 -21.30
C ARG A 466 39.00 14.04 -21.37
N GLY A 467 37.66 14.12 -21.39
CA GLY A 467 36.78 12.95 -21.47
C GLY A 467 36.16 12.59 -22.84
N HIS A 468 36.33 13.43 -23.86
CA HIS A 468 35.50 13.39 -25.08
C HIS A 468 35.63 12.11 -25.93
N HIS A 469 36.81 11.46 -25.97
CA HIS A 469 37.00 10.24 -26.76
C HIS A 469 36.48 8.96 -26.10
N ARG A 470 36.29 8.94 -24.78
CA ARG A 470 35.77 7.77 -24.06
C ARG A 470 34.24 7.71 -24.08
N TYR A 471 33.59 8.87 -24.13
CA TYR A 471 32.13 8.99 -24.15
C TYR A 471 31.52 8.53 -25.49
N LYS A 472 32.16 8.87 -26.62
CA LYS A 472 31.71 8.46 -27.96
C LYS A 472 31.78 6.94 -28.20
N LYS A 473 32.84 6.30 -27.69
CA LYS A 473 33.06 4.83 -27.79
C LYS A 473 32.17 4.01 -26.84
N SER A 474 31.66 4.63 -25.77
CA SER A 474 30.70 4.04 -24.83
C SER A 474 29.28 4.03 -25.40
N LEU A 475 28.89 5.10 -26.10
CA LEU A 475 27.56 5.26 -26.67
C LEU A 475 27.28 4.26 -27.81
N GLU A 476 28.32 3.85 -28.55
CA GLU A 476 28.23 2.84 -29.61
C GLU A 476 27.97 1.41 -29.08
N ARG A 477 28.14 1.15 -27.77
CA ARG A 477 27.98 -0.19 -27.17
C ARG A 477 26.78 -0.33 -26.23
N SER A 478 26.13 0.76 -25.84
CA SER A 478 24.96 0.70 -24.95
C SER A 478 23.67 0.86 -25.73
N HIS A 479 22.91 -0.24 -25.88
CA HIS A 479 21.53 -0.20 -26.40
C HIS A 479 20.59 0.52 -25.40
N GLU A 480 20.71 1.83 -25.22
CA GLU A 480 19.84 2.64 -24.36
C GLU A 480 18.55 3.02 -25.12
N THR A 481 17.37 2.92 -24.47
CA THR A 481 16.10 3.39 -25.06
C THR A 481 15.91 4.87 -24.82
N TYR A 482 15.16 5.54 -25.70
CA TYR A 482 14.74 6.95 -25.52
C TYR A 482 14.11 7.18 -24.13
N ARG A 483 13.28 6.23 -23.68
CA ARG A 483 12.65 6.25 -22.36
C ARG A 483 13.66 6.20 -21.21
N LEU A 484 14.73 5.40 -21.34
CA LEU A 484 15.81 5.34 -20.36
C LEU A 484 16.54 6.68 -20.26
N LEU A 485 16.86 7.29 -21.40
CA LEU A 485 17.53 8.59 -21.49
C LEU A 485 16.68 9.72 -20.91
N ARG A 486 15.38 9.75 -21.23
CA ARG A 486 14.43 10.72 -20.66
C ARG A 486 14.36 10.60 -19.14
N ARG A 487 14.30 9.37 -18.60
CA ARG A 487 14.37 9.13 -17.15
C ARG A 487 15.68 9.60 -16.52
N LYS A 488 16.82 9.36 -17.19
CA LYS A 488 18.13 9.88 -16.73
C LYS A 488 18.11 11.41 -16.65
N ASN A 489 17.60 12.08 -17.69
CA ASN A 489 17.55 13.55 -17.73
C ASN A 489 16.67 14.12 -16.60
N LEU A 490 15.46 13.57 -16.40
CA LEU A 490 14.58 13.99 -15.30
C LEU A 490 15.25 13.88 -13.92
N ILE A 491 16.04 12.83 -13.69
CA ILE A 491 16.79 12.66 -12.43
C ILE A 491 17.85 13.75 -12.29
N VAL A 492 18.59 14.07 -13.36
CA VAL A 492 19.64 15.09 -13.34
C VAL A 492 19.05 16.49 -13.12
N GLU A 493 17.95 16.83 -13.80
CA GLU A 493 17.23 18.09 -13.59
C GLU A 493 16.74 18.22 -12.16
N ALA A 494 16.17 17.16 -11.58
CA ALA A 494 15.75 17.16 -10.18
C ALA A 494 16.94 17.34 -9.23
N VAL A 495 18.06 16.66 -9.45
CA VAL A 495 19.24 16.82 -8.58
C VAL A 495 19.79 18.25 -8.65
N ARG A 496 19.66 18.94 -9.79
CA ARG A 496 20.06 20.34 -9.93
C ARG A 496 19.12 21.32 -9.22
N SER A 497 17.82 21.10 -9.32
CA SER A 497 16.84 21.99 -8.66
C SER A 497 16.87 21.82 -7.14
N PHE A 498 16.86 20.57 -6.66
CA PHE A 498 16.74 20.28 -5.22
C PHE A 498 18.07 20.24 -4.49
N LYS A 499 19.19 20.08 -5.20
CA LYS A 499 20.57 19.88 -4.70
C LYS A 499 20.78 18.63 -3.83
N ILE A 500 19.83 18.27 -2.97
CA ILE A 500 19.79 17.07 -2.13
C ILE A 500 18.38 16.47 -2.19
N ILE A 501 18.30 15.18 -2.48
CA ILE A 501 17.05 14.42 -2.50
C ILE A 501 17.14 13.26 -1.49
N GLU A 502 16.16 13.17 -0.60
CA GLU A 502 16.05 12.08 0.38
C GLU A 502 15.44 10.83 -0.25
N GLY A 503 16.25 9.78 -0.38
CA GLY A 503 15.83 8.48 -0.87
C GLY A 503 15.44 8.45 -2.35
N LEU A 504 15.02 7.26 -2.80
CA LEU A 504 14.70 6.99 -4.21
C LEU A 504 13.21 7.17 -4.55
N PHE A 505 12.35 7.30 -3.52
CA PHE A 505 10.90 7.39 -3.71
C PHE A 505 10.44 8.70 -4.36
N PRO A 506 10.97 9.89 -4.01
CA PRO A 506 10.63 11.13 -4.70
C PRO A 506 10.92 11.06 -6.21
N LEU A 507 12.10 10.54 -6.57
CA LEU A 507 12.50 10.32 -7.97
C LEU A 507 11.56 9.35 -8.70
N GLN A 508 11.18 8.26 -8.06
CA GLN A 508 10.25 7.28 -8.63
C GLN A 508 8.87 7.89 -8.89
N LYS A 509 8.36 8.69 -7.95
CA LYS A 509 7.04 9.33 -8.08
C LYS A 509 7.03 10.38 -9.19
N MET A 510 8.08 11.20 -9.27
CA MET A 510 8.27 12.20 -10.32
C MET A 510 8.25 11.57 -11.71
N ILE A 511 9.04 10.50 -11.93
CA ILE A 511 9.09 9.81 -13.23
C ILE A 511 7.73 9.19 -13.57
N ASN A 512 7.04 8.57 -12.60
CA ASN A 512 5.73 7.94 -12.87
C ASN A 512 4.66 8.96 -13.25
N GLU A 513 4.67 10.16 -12.68
CA GLU A 513 3.67 11.19 -12.97
C GLU A 513 3.93 11.87 -14.30
N GLU A 514 5.19 12.05 -14.69
CA GLU A 514 5.58 12.52 -16.01
C GLU A 514 5.20 11.50 -17.11
N GLU A 515 5.53 10.22 -16.90
CA GLU A 515 5.13 9.16 -17.83
C GLU A 515 3.61 9.01 -17.93
N LYS A 516 2.87 9.26 -16.85
CA LYS A 516 1.41 9.27 -16.86
C LYS A 516 0.85 10.44 -17.68
N GLN A 517 1.48 11.61 -17.65
CA GLN A 517 1.10 12.75 -18.49
C GLN A 517 1.32 12.45 -19.98
N ASP A 518 2.36 11.69 -20.31
CA ASP A 518 2.61 11.19 -21.67
C ASP A 518 1.66 10.05 -22.10
N GLY A 519 0.71 9.63 -21.24
CA GLY A 519 -0.25 8.56 -21.54
C GLY A 519 0.24 7.14 -21.27
N LEU A 520 1.39 6.95 -20.60
CA LEU A 520 1.87 5.63 -20.19
C LEU A 520 1.23 5.20 -18.86
N SER A 521 0.58 4.03 -18.84
CA SER A 521 -0.07 3.47 -17.63
C SER A 521 0.88 2.70 -16.71
N SER A 522 2.09 2.37 -17.18
CA SER A 522 3.06 1.56 -16.45
C SER A 522 3.75 2.32 -15.31
N LYS A 523 3.96 1.66 -14.17
CA LYS A 523 4.71 2.22 -13.04
C LYS A 523 6.17 1.75 -13.05
N CYS A 524 7.12 2.66 -12.87
CA CYS A 524 8.54 2.37 -12.70
C CYS A 524 8.80 1.61 -11.40
N CYS A 525 9.55 0.50 -11.48
CA CYS A 525 10.00 -0.26 -10.31
C CYS A 525 11.16 0.45 -9.59
N ARG A 526 11.25 0.30 -8.25
CA ARG A 526 12.36 0.84 -7.44
C ARG A 526 13.74 0.37 -7.91
N LYS A 527 13.88 -0.88 -8.33
CA LYS A 527 15.15 -1.45 -8.83
C LYS A 527 15.62 -0.80 -10.13
N THR A 528 14.72 -0.27 -10.94
CA THR A 528 15.05 0.46 -12.17
C THR A 528 15.61 1.84 -11.83
N ILE A 529 14.98 2.58 -10.91
CA ILE A 529 15.50 3.86 -10.43
C ILE A 529 16.87 3.70 -9.78
N LEU A 530 17.04 2.68 -8.94
CA LEU A 530 18.33 2.39 -8.32
C LEU A 530 19.44 2.14 -9.35
N ARG A 531 19.14 1.37 -10.42
CA ARG A 531 20.09 1.16 -11.53
C ARG A 531 20.44 2.47 -12.25
N LEU A 532 19.45 3.32 -12.51
CA LEU A 532 19.64 4.62 -13.15
C LEU A 532 20.51 5.56 -12.30
N VAL A 533 20.20 5.69 -11.00
CA VAL A 533 20.95 6.54 -10.08
C VAL A 533 22.39 6.05 -9.91
N HIS A 534 22.61 4.74 -9.78
CA HIS A 534 23.98 4.20 -9.77
C HIS A 534 24.71 4.41 -11.11
N GLY A 535 24.02 4.33 -12.24
CA GLY A 535 24.57 4.65 -13.56
C GLY A 535 25.04 6.10 -13.63
N LEU A 536 24.15 7.04 -13.31
CA LEU A 536 24.43 8.48 -13.27
C LEU A 536 25.54 8.84 -12.26
N SER A 537 25.64 8.10 -11.15
CA SER A 537 26.72 8.28 -10.19
C SER A 537 28.09 7.86 -10.73
N ARG A 538 28.14 6.75 -11.49
CA ARG A 538 29.38 6.31 -12.18
C ARG A 538 29.79 7.28 -13.29
N GLU A 539 28.81 7.91 -13.94
CA GLU A 539 29.01 8.96 -14.93
C GLU A 539 29.45 10.30 -14.30
N GLY A 540 29.42 10.45 -12.97
CA GLY A 540 29.87 11.64 -12.24
C GLY A 540 28.85 12.78 -12.18
N LEU A 541 27.64 12.57 -12.70
CA LEU A 541 26.57 13.58 -12.73
C LEU A 541 25.89 13.78 -11.37
N LEU A 542 26.01 12.81 -10.46
CA LEU A 542 25.50 12.88 -9.09
C LEU A 542 26.36 12.08 -8.10
N ARG A 543 26.24 12.37 -6.81
CA ARG A 543 26.85 11.61 -5.70
C ARG A 543 25.78 10.95 -4.85
N ILE A 544 26.11 9.79 -4.27
CA ILE A 544 25.22 9.07 -3.36
C ILE A 544 25.88 9.01 -2.00
N TYR A 545 25.25 9.61 -0.99
CA TYR A 545 25.70 9.53 0.40
C TYR A 545 24.82 8.56 1.17
N LYS A 546 25.44 7.64 1.90
CA LYS A 546 24.77 6.63 2.73
C LYS A 546 25.17 6.88 4.17
N THR A 547 24.19 7.17 5.03
CA THR A 547 24.41 7.40 6.45
C THR A 547 23.45 6.58 7.30
N THR A 548 23.91 6.10 8.44
CA THR A 548 23.10 5.41 9.44
C THR A 548 22.79 6.37 10.58
N VAL A 549 21.52 6.78 10.66
CA VAL A 549 21.05 7.64 11.75
C VAL A 549 20.53 6.75 12.87
N ILE A 550 21.13 6.89 14.06
CA ILE A 550 20.73 6.20 15.29
C ILE A 550 20.06 7.23 16.20
N GLN A 551 18.83 6.96 16.63
CA GLN A 551 18.11 7.79 17.60
C GLN A 551 17.08 6.96 18.36
N ASP A 552 16.97 7.17 19.68
CA ASP A 552 16.00 6.51 20.55
C ASP A 552 15.97 4.97 20.38
N GLY A 553 17.15 4.34 20.20
CA GLY A 553 17.30 2.89 19.97
C GLY A 553 16.94 2.40 18.56
N ILE A 554 16.54 3.29 17.64
CA ILE A 554 16.16 2.95 16.26
C ILE A 554 17.29 3.31 15.31
N THR A 555 17.77 2.34 14.55
CA THR A 555 18.73 2.54 13.47
C THR A 555 18.03 2.64 12.12
N LYS A 556 18.14 3.78 11.42
CA LYS A 556 17.61 3.95 10.05
C LYS A 556 18.75 4.20 9.07
N LYS A 557 18.87 3.33 8.06
CA LYS A 557 19.75 3.54 6.90
C LYS A 557 19.11 4.58 5.98
N VAL A 558 19.77 5.71 5.79
CA VAL A 558 19.32 6.78 4.87
C VAL A 558 20.28 6.87 3.70
N GLU A 559 19.69 6.92 2.51
CA GLU A 559 20.39 7.15 1.25
C GLU A 559 19.97 8.52 0.72
N MET A 560 20.94 9.37 0.41
CA MET A 560 20.76 10.72 -0.12
C MET A 560 21.38 10.79 -1.51
N VAL A 561 20.63 11.33 -2.47
CA VAL A 561 21.12 11.63 -3.83
C VAL A 561 21.45 13.11 -3.87
N VAL A 562 22.71 13.44 -4.19
CA VAL A 562 23.28 14.76 -3.95
C VAL A 562 23.97 15.29 -5.20
N HIS A 563 23.88 16.60 -5.43
CA HIS A 563 24.62 17.28 -6.48
C HIS A 563 26.14 17.17 -6.25
N PRO A 564 26.97 16.99 -7.30
CA PRO A 564 28.42 16.78 -7.13
C PRO A 564 29.18 17.87 -6.35
N SER A 565 28.61 19.07 -6.22
CA SER A 565 29.23 20.21 -5.53
C SER A 565 29.12 20.18 -4.00
N ILE A 566 28.28 19.32 -3.42
CA ILE A 566 28.01 19.31 -1.97
C ILE A 566 28.91 18.30 -1.26
N GLN A 567 29.53 18.72 -0.18
CA GLN A 567 30.38 17.87 0.67
C GLN A 567 29.58 17.25 1.83
N PRO A 568 30.04 16.11 2.38
CA PRO A 568 29.36 15.45 3.50
C PRO A 568 29.22 16.31 4.77
N ASN A 569 30.12 17.27 5.00
CA ASN A 569 30.13 18.14 6.18
C ASN A 569 29.34 19.45 5.99
N ASP A 570 28.67 19.64 4.86
CA ASP A 570 27.90 20.86 4.61
C ASP A 570 26.70 20.98 5.55
N ASP A 571 26.36 22.21 5.94
CA ASP A 571 25.20 22.52 6.78
C ASP A 571 23.88 21.99 6.19
N ILE A 572 23.78 21.88 4.87
CA ILE A 572 22.58 21.35 4.20
C ILE A 572 22.40 19.85 4.50
N VAL A 573 23.50 19.08 4.56
CA VAL A 573 23.47 17.65 4.90
C VAL A 573 23.14 17.46 6.37
N ASN A 574 23.76 18.24 7.26
CA ASN A 574 23.50 18.20 8.70
C ASN A 574 22.04 18.57 9.03
N ARG A 575 21.48 19.60 8.38
CA ARG A 575 20.06 19.98 8.50
C ARG A 575 19.13 18.83 8.13
N LEU A 576 19.41 18.17 6.99
CA LEU A 576 18.59 17.04 6.56
C LEU A 576 18.68 15.87 7.56
N ILE A 577 19.86 15.60 8.13
CA ILE A 577 20.05 14.58 9.16
C ILE A 577 19.25 14.92 10.43
N GLU A 578 19.22 16.17 10.88
CA GLU A 578 18.42 16.60 12.03
C GLU A 578 16.91 16.45 11.79
N GLN A 579 16.44 16.81 10.59
CA GLN A 579 15.04 16.60 10.19
C GLN A 579 14.69 15.11 10.09
N ILE A 580 15.61 14.27 9.60
CA ILE A 580 15.45 12.81 9.59
C ILE A 580 15.37 12.28 11.02
N ARG A 581 16.25 12.73 11.90
CA ARG A 581 16.28 12.39 13.33
C ARG A 581 14.93 12.63 13.97
N PHE A 582 14.42 13.85 13.89
CA PHE A 582 13.09 14.20 14.40
C PHE A 582 11.95 13.34 13.81
N ARG A 583 12.06 12.97 12.53
CA ARG A 583 11.09 12.08 11.84
C ARG A 583 11.21 10.60 12.21
N ILE A 584 12.33 10.13 12.77
CA ILE A 584 12.50 8.75 13.27
C ILE A 584 11.67 8.53 14.52
N SER A 585 11.64 9.50 15.44
CA SER A 585 10.84 9.42 16.67
C SER A 585 9.32 9.36 16.42
N SER A 586 8.85 9.72 15.21
CA SER A 586 7.44 9.61 14.78
C SER A 586 7.15 8.41 13.86
N SER A 587 8.11 7.51 13.66
CA SER A 587 8.03 6.42 12.66
C SER A 587 7.31 5.16 13.18
N TYR A 588 6.76 4.36 12.26
CA TYR A 588 6.09 3.09 12.58
C TYR A 588 7.01 2.07 13.29
N SER A 589 8.31 2.09 12.97
CA SER A 589 9.32 1.27 13.65
C SER A 589 9.46 1.61 15.13
N ALA A 590 9.33 2.89 15.49
CA ALA A 590 9.31 3.36 16.88
C ALA A 590 8.09 2.82 17.64
N LEU A 591 6.94 2.70 16.96
CA LEU A 591 5.70 2.14 17.53
C LEU A 591 5.82 0.64 17.80
N ARG A 592 6.54 -0.12 16.95
CA ARG A 592 6.76 -1.56 17.21
C ARG A 592 7.68 -1.79 18.40
N LEU A 593 8.70 -0.95 18.59
CA LEU A 593 9.54 -1.01 19.78
C LEU A 593 8.75 -0.68 21.05
N GLN A 594 7.80 0.26 21.02
CA GLN A 594 6.89 0.48 22.15
C GLN A 594 6.10 -0.78 22.49
N HIS A 595 5.48 -1.42 21.50
CA HIS A 595 4.75 -2.66 21.73
C HIS A 595 5.63 -3.83 22.18
N ALA A 596 6.93 -3.81 21.89
CA ALA A 596 7.89 -4.81 22.35
C ALA A 596 8.37 -4.51 23.79
N GLU A 597 8.71 -3.26 24.10
CA GLU A 597 9.05 -2.77 25.44
C GLU A 597 7.88 -3.01 26.41
N GLU A 598 6.64 -2.69 26.00
CA GLU A 598 5.41 -2.94 26.76
C GLU A 598 5.15 -4.43 27.01
N LYS A 599 5.50 -5.30 26.05
CA LYS A 599 5.39 -6.76 26.24
C LYS A 599 6.42 -7.29 27.23
N ILE A 600 7.61 -6.70 27.27
CA ILE A 600 8.67 -7.10 28.20
C ILE A 600 8.31 -6.64 29.63
N THR A 601 7.78 -5.43 29.81
CA THR A 601 7.26 -4.99 31.12
C THR A 601 6.00 -5.73 31.56
N PHE A 602 5.14 -6.17 30.63
CA PHE A 602 3.98 -7.01 30.95
C PHE A 602 4.35 -8.38 31.54
N ILE A 603 5.54 -8.90 31.24
CA ILE A 603 6.04 -10.16 31.82
C ILE A 603 6.53 -9.96 33.27
N SER A 604 6.91 -8.74 33.66
CA SER A 604 7.42 -8.44 35.01
C SER A 604 6.36 -8.07 36.06
N SER A 605 5.13 -7.73 35.66
CA SER A 605 4.07 -7.32 36.59
C SER A 605 2.73 -7.96 36.24
N LEU A 606 2.44 -9.11 36.84
CA LEU A 606 1.07 -9.63 36.94
C LEU A 606 0.26 -8.68 37.83
N ASN A 607 -0.48 -7.74 37.23
CA ASN A 607 -1.85 -7.37 37.59
C ASN A 607 -2.39 -6.23 36.70
N LEU A 608 -3.60 -6.47 36.14
CA LEU A 608 -4.57 -5.56 35.51
C LEU A 608 -4.06 -4.36 34.67
N CYS A 609 -4.07 -4.50 33.34
CA CYS A 609 -4.66 -3.50 32.42
C CYS A 609 -4.75 -4.04 30.97
N PRO A 610 -5.87 -3.82 30.24
CA PRO A 610 -6.02 -4.26 28.86
C PRO A 610 -5.33 -3.31 27.89
N HIS A 611 -4.63 -3.90 26.90
CA HIS A 611 -4.33 -3.40 25.55
C HIS A 611 -4.36 -1.87 25.36
N VAL A 612 -3.21 -1.24 25.09
CA VAL A 612 -3.12 0.19 24.70
C VAL A 612 -3.81 0.39 23.33
N SER A 613 -5.14 0.47 23.36
CA SER A 613 -5.88 1.32 22.48
C SER A 613 -5.71 2.74 23.02
N VAL A 614 -5.32 3.68 22.17
CA VAL A 614 -5.29 5.09 22.51
C VAL A 614 -6.71 5.48 22.94
N PHE A 615 -6.99 5.50 24.25
CA PHE A 615 -8.30 5.84 24.79
C PHE A 615 -8.56 7.32 24.49
N ILE A 616 -9.47 7.58 23.56
CA ILE A 616 -9.87 8.94 23.18
C ILE A 616 -10.78 9.48 24.28
N VAL A 617 -10.26 10.38 25.11
CA VAL A 617 -11.05 11.04 26.16
C VAL A 617 -11.61 12.34 25.58
N ARG A 618 -12.94 12.44 25.48
CA ARG A 618 -13.60 13.66 25.03
C ARG A 618 -13.32 14.79 26.02
N GLY A 619 -12.80 15.92 25.53
CA GLY A 619 -12.51 17.10 26.34
C GLY A 619 -11.08 17.21 26.87
N LEU A 620 -10.26 16.16 26.77
CA LEU A 620 -8.89 16.12 27.31
C LEU A 620 -7.93 17.13 26.65
N GLY A 621 -8.16 17.49 25.38
CA GLY A 621 -7.37 18.56 24.75
C GLY A 621 -7.51 19.89 25.49
N LYS A 622 -8.70 20.20 26.01
CA LYS A 622 -8.94 21.46 26.73
C LYS A 622 -8.27 21.47 28.10
N THR A 623 -8.21 20.32 28.78
CA THR A 623 -7.56 20.22 30.09
C THR A 623 -6.05 20.43 30.00
N PHE A 624 -5.44 20.05 28.86
CA PHE A 624 -4.01 20.33 28.62
C PHE A 624 -3.72 21.76 28.15
N GLY A 625 -4.75 22.56 27.81
CA GLY A 625 -4.56 23.95 27.38
C GLY A 625 -4.78 24.23 25.89
N PHE A 626 -5.47 23.34 25.16
CA PHE A 626 -5.82 23.56 23.75
C PHE A 626 -6.74 24.77 23.56
N GLN A 627 -6.38 25.65 22.63
CA GLN A 627 -7.01 26.97 22.46
C GLN A 627 -8.07 27.02 21.33
N PRO A 628 -9.02 27.99 21.39
CA PRO A 628 -9.97 28.26 20.30
C PRO A 628 -9.30 28.65 18.98
N LYS A 629 -10.06 28.60 17.87
CA LYS A 629 -9.52 28.80 16.50
C LYS A 629 -8.63 30.05 16.38
N MET A 630 -9.09 31.21 16.84
CA MET A 630 -8.38 32.48 16.67
C MET A 630 -7.15 32.60 17.58
N HIS A 631 -7.28 32.18 18.84
CA HIS A 631 -6.16 32.15 19.78
C HIS A 631 -5.01 31.24 19.31
N ARG A 632 -5.33 30.13 18.64
CA ARG A 632 -4.29 29.27 18.03
C ARG A 632 -3.54 29.95 16.91
N LEU A 633 -4.25 30.71 16.07
CA LEU A 633 -3.63 31.46 14.98
C LEU A 633 -2.75 32.59 15.50
N ARG A 634 -3.22 33.31 16.54
CA ARG A 634 -2.43 34.29 17.29
C ARG A 634 -1.15 33.69 17.86
N ALA A 635 -1.25 32.57 18.57
CA ALA A 635 -0.07 31.90 19.15
C ALA A 635 0.96 31.49 18.08
N ILE A 636 0.50 30.99 16.93
CA ILE A 636 1.41 30.66 15.80
C ILE A 636 2.00 31.93 15.20
N HIS A 637 1.21 32.98 14.98
CA HIS A 637 1.71 34.22 14.40
C HIS A 637 2.82 34.84 15.27
N ASN A 638 2.59 34.93 16.58
CA ASN A 638 3.60 35.39 17.55
C ASN A 638 4.85 34.52 17.56
N PHE A 639 4.67 33.19 17.54
CA PHE A 639 5.77 32.23 17.47
C PHE A 639 6.62 32.42 16.20
N LEU A 640 5.98 32.59 15.04
CA LEU A 640 6.67 32.82 13.77
C LEU A 640 7.36 34.17 13.74
N TRP A 641 6.72 35.23 14.22
CA TRP A 641 7.29 36.58 14.28
C TRP A 641 8.53 36.62 15.16
N TYR A 642 8.49 36.00 16.35
CA TYR A 642 9.65 35.91 17.23
C TYR A 642 10.82 35.18 16.56
N LEU A 643 10.55 34.04 15.93
CA LEU A 643 11.59 33.23 15.28
C LEU A 643 12.20 33.89 14.04
N ILE A 644 11.39 34.62 13.27
CA ILE A 644 11.80 35.19 11.98
C ILE A 644 12.32 36.63 12.15
N TYR A 645 11.78 37.42 13.06
CA TYR A 645 12.13 38.84 13.22
C TYR A 645 12.61 39.20 14.63
N GLY A 646 12.01 38.65 15.69
CA GLY A 646 12.21 39.09 17.08
C GLY A 646 13.35 38.43 17.87
N HIS A 647 14.20 37.60 17.28
CA HIS A 647 15.24 36.86 18.02
C HIS A 647 16.50 37.72 18.28
N PRO A 648 17.00 37.80 19.54
CA PRO A 648 18.10 38.71 19.92
C PRO A 648 19.41 38.47 19.17
N GLU A 649 19.81 37.21 18.95
CA GLU A 649 21.05 36.89 18.24
C GLU A 649 21.08 37.29 16.74
N ARG A 650 19.95 37.69 16.13
CA ARG A 650 19.95 38.19 14.75
C ARG A 650 20.43 39.64 14.63
N HIS A 651 20.27 40.45 15.66
CA HIS A 651 20.73 41.84 15.64
C HIS A 651 22.27 41.96 15.66
N ASN A 652 22.97 40.95 16.21
CA ASN A 652 24.42 40.90 16.24
C ASN A 652 25.07 40.40 14.92
N ALA A 653 24.30 39.83 14.00
CA ALA A 653 24.83 39.29 12.74
C ALA A 653 25.07 40.36 11.65
N ASN A 654 24.50 41.57 11.82
CA ASN A 654 24.61 42.67 10.85
C ASN A 654 25.66 43.74 11.22
N GLY A 655 26.43 43.55 12.28
CA GLY A 655 27.50 44.47 12.72
C GLY A 655 28.89 43.86 12.56
N SER A 656 29.62 44.31 11.53
CA SER A 656 31.09 44.27 11.36
C SER A 656 31.84 42.92 11.47
N HIS A 657 32.59 42.62 10.41
CA HIS A 657 33.78 41.78 10.44
C HIS A 657 34.69 42.12 11.63
N SER A 658 34.87 41.17 12.56
CA SER A 658 36.12 41.04 13.32
C SER A 658 36.24 39.64 13.92
N THR A 659 37.48 39.19 13.92
CA THR A 659 38.05 37.89 14.26
C THR A 659 37.71 37.42 15.68
N SER A 660 37.30 36.14 15.81
CA SER A 660 37.28 35.19 16.96
C SER A 660 37.94 35.59 18.30
N PRO A 661 37.57 35.01 19.49
CA PRO A 661 37.23 33.58 19.66
C PRO A 661 36.13 33.21 20.69
N ALA A 662 35.77 31.93 20.68
CA ALA A 662 34.88 31.24 21.62
C ALA A 662 35.25 31.46 23.11
N PRO A 663 34.29 31.41 24.06
CA PRO A 663 34.63 31.27 25.46
C PRO A 663 34.91 29.79 25.81
N ALA A 664 36.02 29.64 26.51
CA ALA A 664 36.68 28.44 26.96
C ALA A 664 35.79 27.44 27.72
N ASN A 665 35.98 26.16 27.37
CA ASN A 665 35.90 25.06 28.32
C ASN A 665 37.13 25.12 29.25
N SER A 666 36.94 25.00 30.56
CA SER A 666 37.98 24.58 31.49
C SER A 666 37.59 23.26 32.16
N PHE A 667 38.05 22.18 31.50
CA PHE A 667 38.59 20.90 32.01
C PHE A 667 38.03 20.23 33.28
N PHE A 668 37.71 18.93 33.15
CA PHE A 668 38.51 17.86 33.78
C PHE A 668 38.64 16.66 32.83
N SER A 669 39.87 16.20 32.61
CA SER A 669 40.21 14.99 31.88
C SER A 669 40.19 13.78 32.83
N THR A 670 39.49 12.71 32.45
CA THR A 670 39.88 11.33 32.80
C THR A 670 39.33 10.34 31.77
N ASN A 671 40.28 9.70 31.09
CA ASN A 671 40.34 8.36 30.49
C ASN A 671 39.05 7.53 30.25
N HIS A 672 38.95 7.08 28.99
CA HIS A 672 38.45 5.79 28.48
C HIS A 672 37.20 5.12 29.11
N ALA A 673 36.24 4.85 28.20
CA ALA A 673 34.95 4.16 28.35
C ALA A 673 33.76 5.06 28.72
N ASP A 674 32.65 4.86 28.00
CA ASP A 674 31.32 5.48 28.17
C ASP A 674 31.04 6.86 27.53
N LEU A 675 31.16 6.93 26.19
CA LEU A 675 30.65 8.04 25.36
C LEU A 675 29.12 8.04 25.12
N SER A 676 28.33 7.32 25.93
CA SER A 676 26.87 7.26 25.83
C SER A 676 26.11 7.97 26.96
N VAL A 677 26.82 8.62 27.90
CA VAL A 677 26.20 9.22 29.11
C VAL A 677 26.45 10.73 29.25
N ILE A 678 27.40 11.33 28.51
CA ILE A 678 27.76 12.78 28.62
C ILE A 678 27.14 13.63 27.48
N PHE A 679 25.85 13.45 27.19
CA PHE A 679 25.07 14.43 26.41
C PHE A 679 23.73 14.75 27.09
N CYS A 680 23.71 14.62 28.42
CA CYS A 680 22.62 15.04 29.27
C CYS A 680 22.97 16.43 29.86
N LEU A 681 22.10 17.41 29.62
CA LEU A 681 21.94 18.65 30.40
C LEU A 681 22.96 19.80 30.24
N SER A 682 23.12 20.31 29.02
CA SER A 682 23.33 21.76 28.85
C SER A 682 22.24 22.31 27.93
N LEU A 683 21.04 22.53 28.48
CA LEU A 683 20.03 23.34 27.80
C LEU A 683 20.61 24.74 27.64
N ILE A 684 21.00 25.10 26.42
CA ILE A 684 21.46 26.45 26.10
C ILE A 684 20.28 27.39 26.33
N VAL A 685 20.46 28.34 27.25
CA VAL A 685 19.49 29.39 27.55
C VAL A 685 19.80 30.57 26.65
N TYR A 686 18.85 30.95 25.80
CA TYR A 686 19.00 32.07 24.86
C TYR A 686 18.42 33.38 25.41
N VAL A 687 17.38 33.27 26.24
CA VAL A 687 16.71 34.40 26.89
C VAL A 687 16.47 34.03 28.35
N GLU A 688 16.81 34.91 29.29
CA GLU A 688 16.67 34.64 30.73
C GLU A 688 15.23 34.73 31.26
N GLU A 689 14.30 35.27 30.46
CA GLU A 689 12.87 35.32 30.79
C GLU A 689 12.25 33.93 30.98
N GLU A 690 11.38 33.79 31.98
CA GLU A 690 10.54 32.59 32.21
C GLU A 690 9.38 32.50 31.21
N SER A 691 9.72 32.50 29.93
CA SER A 691 8.75 32.41 28.83
C SER A 691 9.11 31.28 27.87
N TRP A 692 8.20 30.97 26.94
CA TRP A 692 8.42 29.96 25.90
C TRP A 692 9.59 30.28 24.97
N LYS A 693 10.15 31.50 25.04
CA LYS A 693 11.33 31.98 24.30
C LYS A 693 12.67 31.45 24.86
N ARG A 694 12.70 31.00 26.11
CA ARG A 694 13.92 30.68 26.88
C ARG A 694 14.90 29.71 26.20
N PHE A 695 14.38 28.64 25.59
CA PHE A 695 15.17 27.55 25.00
C PHE A 695 15.14 27.53 23.47
N MET A 696 14.65 28.60 22.83
CA MET A 696 14.43 28.63 21.39
C MET A 696 15.70 29.06 20.64
N PRO A 697 16.21 28.24 19.71
CA PRO A 697 17.33 28.64 18.87
C PRO A 697 16.87 29.58 17.73
N PRO A 698 17.77 30.42 17.18
CA PRO A 698 17.46 31.24 16.03
C PRO A 698 17.18 30.39 14.78
N VAL A 699 16.16 30.74 14.00
CA VAL A 699 15.89 30.09 12.71
C VAL A 699 16.98 30.47 11.72
N ARG A 700 17.72 29.46 11.25
CA ARG A 700 18.79 29.59 10.26
C ARG A 700 18.19 29.95 8.89
N VAL A 701 18.53 31.13 8.36
CA VAL A 701 18.08 31.59 7.03
C VAL A 701 18.82 30.81 5.95
N GLN A 702 18.09 30.31 4.95
CA GLN A 702 18.70 29.61 3.82
C GLN A 702 19.22 30.62 2.79
N LYS A 703 20.47 30.48 2.33
CA LYS A 703 21.16 31.43 1.43
C LYS A 703 20.41 31.79 0.13
N GLU A 704 19.44 30.99 -0.30
CA GLU A 704 18.67 31.19 -1.55
C GLU A 704 17.37 32.00 -1.37
N PHE A 705 16.92 32.19 -0.13
CA PHE A 705 15.71 32.94 0.20
C PHE A 705 16.09 34.09 1.14
N GLY A 706 15.59 35.30 0.85
CA GLY A 706 15.90 36.50 1.63
C GLY A 706 15.33 36.50 3.06
N SER A 707 15.53 37.60 3.78
CA SER A 707 14.91 37.81 5.11
C SER A 707 13.39 37.64 5.05
N GLY A 708 12.80 37.04 6.09
CA GLY A 708 11.36 36.76 6.17
C GLY A 708 10.93 35.34 5.76
N TRP A 709 11.81 34.57 5.13
CA TRP A 709 11.54 33.19 4.73
C TRP A 709 12.01 32.15 5.76
N ALA A 710 11.20 31.11 5.99
CA ALA A 710 11.52 29.97 6.84
C ALA A 710 10.96 28.65 6.27
N MET A 711 11.60 27.52 6.59
CA MET A 711 11.11 26.19 6.25
C MET A 711 10.27 25.61 7.40
N VAL A 712 9.10 25.02 7.08
CA VAL A 712 8.19 24.44 8.10
C VAL A 712 8.90 23.41 8.98
N GLY A 713 9.78 22.58 8.43
CA GLY A 713 10.55 21.58 9.16
C GLY A 713 11.45 22.20 10.23
N ASP A 714 12.12 23.32 9.90
CA ASP A 714 13.00 24.03 10.83
C ASP A 714 12.18 24.70 11.95
N LEU A 715 10.99 25.21 11.63
CA LEU A 715 10.05 25.77 12.61
C LEU A 715 9.54 24.70 13.59
N LEU A 716 9.24 23.49 13.09
CA LEU A 716 8.81 22.37 13.93
C LEU A 716 9.91 21.89 14.89
N LEU A 717 11.18 22.01 14.53
CA LEU A 717 12.31 21.70 15.41
C LEU A 717 12.46 22.70 16.57
N CYS A 718 11.98 23.93 16.38
CA CYS A 718 12.05 25.02 17.36
C CYS A 718 10.78 25.13 18.23
N LEU A 719 9.82 24.21 18.09
CA LEU A 719 8.52 24.30 18.74
C LEU A 719 8.59 23.87 20.23
N PRO A 720 8.29 24.77 21.19
CA PRO A 720 8.23 24.43 22.61
C PRO A 720 6.92 23.71 22.96
N LEU A 721 6.94 22.92 24.04
CA LEU A 721 5.81 22.10 24.48
C LEU A 721 4.56 22.94 24.80
N SER A 722 4.72 24.12 25.43
CA SER A 722 3.62 25.04 25.75
C SER A 722 2.86 25.53 24.51
N VAL A 723 3.58 25.94 23.46
CA VAL A 723 2.97 26.36 22.18
C VAL A 723 2.38 25.17 21.44
N PHE A 724 3.02 24.00 21.49
CA PHE A 724 2.52 22.77 20.86
C PHE A 724 1.13 22.40 21.34
N ILE A 725 0.89 22.42 22.64
CA ILE A 725 -0.37 21.98 23.24
C ILE A 725 -1.50 23.00 23.02
N GLN A 726 -1.17 24.29 22.99
CA GLN A 726 -2.14 25.32 22.62
C GLN A 726 -2.64 25.14 21.18
N VAL A 727 -1.74 24.78 20.26
CA VAL A 727 -2.01 24.72 18.81
C VAL A 727 -2.57 23.37 18.36
N ILE A 728 -2.12 22.27 18.96
CA ILE A 728 -2.37 20.89 18.49
C ILE A 728 -3.24 20.14 19.48
N GLN A 729 -4.35 19.60 18.98
CA GLN A 729 -5.31 18.90 19.82
C GLN A 729 -4.84 17.47 20.17
N ILE A 730 -4.52 17.24 21.44
CA ILE A 730 -4.20 15.93 21.99
C ILE A 730 -5.44 15.39 22.71
N ASN A 731 -6.04 14.32 22.18
CA ASN A 731 -7.27 13.72 22.73
C ASN A 731 -7.03 12.40 23.47
N TYR A 732 -5.79 12.10 23.86
CA TYR A 732 -5.40 10.85 24.51
C TYR A 732 -4.49 11.10 25.70
N LYS A 733 -4.53 10.21 26.70
CA LYS A 733 -3.72 10.31 27.91
C LYS A 733 -2.25 10.01 27.57
N VAL A 734 -1.36 10.92 27.95
CA VAL A 734 0.10 10.80 27.81
C VAL A 734 0.66 10.77 29.22
N GLU A 735 1.38 9.71 29.57
CA GLU A 735 1.95 9.56 30.92
C GLU A 735 3.08 10.57 31.15
N GLY A 736 3.07 11.23 32.30
CA GLY A 736 4.07 12.25 32.68
C GLY A 736 3.90 13.61 32.00
N LEU A 737 2.96 13.79 31.08
CA LEU A 737 2.76 15.08 30.39
C LEU A 737 2.28 16.19 31.33
N GLU A 738 1.40 15.86 32.28
CA GLU A 738 0.86 16.82 33.26
C GLU A 738 1.96 17.37 34.18
N GLU A 739 2.96 16.55 34.55
CA GLU A 739 4.11 16.97 35.34
C GLU A 739 4.97 18.00 34.61
N TYR A 740 5.15 17.83 33.29
CA TYR A 740 5.89 18.79 32.46
C TYR A 740 5.10 20.09 32.24
N LEU A 741 3.76 20.02 32.21
CA LEU A 741 2.89 21.19 32.03
C LEU A 741 2.76 22.03 33.31
N ASN A 742 2.79 21.39 34.47
CA ASN A 742 2.66 22.05 35.77
C ASN A 742 3.97 22.73 36.22
N ASP A 743 5.11 22.34 35.63
CA ASP A 743 6.42 22.92 35.94
C ASP A 743 6.68 24.15 35.04
N PRO A 744 6.99 25.32 35.63
CA PRO A 744 7.08 26.60 34.91
C PRO A 744 8.21 26.63 33.86
N VAL A 745 9.26 25.82 34.04
CA VAL A 745 10.42 25.77 33.13
C VAL A 745 10.29 24.59 32.16
N LYS A 746 9.85 23.42 32.62
CA LYS A 746 9.77 22.22 31.77
C LYS A 746 8.70 22.33 30.68
N GLN A 747 7.64 23.11 30.91
CA GLN A 747 6.60 23.36 29.89
C GLN A 747 7.15 24.08 28.64
N HIS A 748 8.31 24.74 28.74
CA HIS A 748 8.93 25.47 27.64
C HIS A 748 10.05 24.69 26.94
N GLN A 749 10.28 23.42 27.33
CA GLN A 749 11.23 22.57 26.62
C GLN A 749 10.79 22.28 25.19
N LEU A 750 11.78 22.20 24.30
CA LEU A 750 11.55 21.87 22.90
C LEU A 750 11.09 20.41 22.76
N ILE A 751 10.18 20.14 21.83
CA ILE A 751 9.69 18.77 21.60
C ILE A 751 10.84 17.82 21.24
N ARG A 752 11.88 18.32 20.58
CA ARG A 752 13.06 17.53 20.19
C ARG A 752 13.86 17.01 21.39
N THR A 753 13.84 17.72 22.53
CA THR A 753 14.61 17.37 23.74
C THR A 753 13.81 16.54 24.75
N LEU A 754 12.49 16.38 24.54
CA LEU A 754 11.64 15.59 25.44
C LEU A 754 12.07 14.10 25.50
N PRO A 755 11.76 13.40 26.62
CA PRO A 755 11.99 11.96 26.74
C PRO A 755 11.37 11.17 25.59
N ALA A 756 12.07 10.12 25.15
CA ALA A 756 11.68 9.32 23.98
C ALA A 756 10.27 8.70 24.11
N ARG A 757 9.85 8.29 25.31
CA ARG A 757 8.49 7.73 25.56
C ARG A 757 7.40 8.77 25.28
N MET A 758 7.55 9.97 25.83
CA MET A 758 6.58 11.06 25.67
C MET A 758 6.57 11.60 24.24
N LYS A 759 7.74 11.78 23.62
CA LYS A 759 7.89 12.23 22.23
C LYS A 759 7.22 11.28 21.23
N ARG A 760 7.39 9.97 21.39
CA ARG A 760 6.74 8.94 20.56
C ARG A 760 5.21 9.01 20.65
N GLN A 761 4.67 9.25 21.86
CA GLN A 761 3.23 9.42 22.08
C GLN A 761 2.71 10.72 21.45
N LEU A 762 3.36 11.86 21.69
CA LEU A 762 2.94 13.18 21.14
C LEU A 762 3.00 13.25 19.60
N LEU A 763 4.04 12.65 19.00
CA LEU A 763 4.24 12.66 17.55
C LEU A 763 3.53 11.51 16.83
N TYR A 764 2.58 10.85 17.49
CA TYR A 764 1.87 9.68 16.97
C TYR A 764 1.21 9.94 15.61
N LYS A 765 1.48 9.03 14.66
CA LYS A 765 0.98 9.07 13.27
C LYS A 765 1.24 10.39 12.51
N ARG A 766 2.20 11.22 12.96
CA ARG A 766 2.53 12.51 12.34
C ARG A 766 1.33 13.45 12.16
N ARG A 767 0.26 13.30 12.96
CA ARG A 767 -0.96 14.13 12.85
C ARG A 767 -0.67 15.61 13.12
N TYR A 768 0.33 15.89 13.95
CA TYR A 768 0.76 17.24 14.29
C TYR A 768 1.19 18.07 13.06
N ILE A 769 1.86 17.47 12.06
CA ILE A 769 2.29 18.18 10.83
C ILE A 769 1.07 18.65 10.04
N PHE A 770 0.05 17.79 9.91
CA PHE A 770 -1.18 18.13 9.22
C PHE A 770 -1.94 19.24 9.95
N SER A 771 -2.10 19.11 11.27
CA SER A 771 -2.79 20.12 12.08
C SER A 771 -2.05 21.47 12.08
N PHE A 772 -0.73 21.46 12.20
CA PHE A 772 0.10 22.67 12.13
C PHE A 772 -0.02 23.35 10.77
N HIS A 773 0.12 22.59 9.67
CA HIS A 773 -0.03 23.10 8.30
C HIS A 773 -1.44 23.67 8.02
N GLU A 774 -2.50 23.07 8.54
CA GLU A 774 -3.87 23.61 8.43
C GLU A 774 -4.03 24.96 9.12
N ASN A 775 -3.30 25.22 10.21
CA ASN A 775 -3.31 26.53 10.85
C ASN A 775 -2.46 27.54 10.06
N LEU A 776 -1.33 27.12 9.47
CA LEU A 776 -0.56 27.96 8.54
C LEU A 776 -1.39 28.39 7.33
N GLN A 777 -2.19 27.48 6.74
CA GLN A 777 -3.11 27.81 5.65
C GLN A 777 -4.14 28.86 6.06
N LYS A 778 -4.65 28.83 7.29
CA LYS A 778 -5.58 29.85 7.80
C LYS A 778 -4.92 31.21 7.94
N LEU A 779 -3.65 31.27 8.37
CA LEU A 779 -2.90 32.53 8.40
C LEU A 779 -2.62 33.08 6.99
N VAL A 780 -2.44 32.20 5.99
CA VAL A 780 -2.37 32.62 4.57
C VAL A 780 -3.69 33.24 4.11
N TYR A 781 -4.84 32.64 4.47
CA TYR A 781 -6.15 33.22 4.14
C TYR A 781 -6.43 34.53 4.88
N MET A 782 -5.81 34.77 6.03
CA MET A 782 -5.87 36.08 6.71
C MET A 782 -4.93 37.11 6.07
N GLY A 783 -4.09 36.72 5.11
CA GLY A 783 -3.11 37.60 4.51
C GLY A 783 -1.90 37.88 5.40
N LEU A 784 -1.60 37.02 6.38
CA LEU A 784 -0.45 37.18 7.29
C LEU A 784 0.77 36.33 6.86
N LEU A 785 0.54 35.29 6.06
CA LEU A 785 1.58 34.40 5.54
C LEU A 785 1.48 34.26 4.03
N GLN A 786 2.59 33.87 3.41
CA GLN A 786 2.63 33.43 2.01
C GLN A 786 3.40 32.11 1.89
N PHE A 787 2.86 31.14 1.15
CA PHE A 787 3.60 29.93 0.79
C PHE A 787 4.53 30.18 -0.39
N GLY A 788 5.76 29.65 -0.28
CA GLY A 788 6.71 29.61 -1.39
C GLY A 788 6.25 28.70 -2.51
N PRO A 789 7.00 28.65 -3.64
CA PRO A 789 6.68 27.77 -4.75
C PRO A 789 6.65 26.31 -4.28
N VAL A 790 5.44 25.74 -4.22
CA VAL A 790 5.25 24.35 -3.86
C VAL A 790 5.50 23.52 -5.11
N GLU A 791 6.73 23.04 -5.23
CA GLU A 791 7.04 22.02 -6.22
C GLU A 791 6.20 20.77 -5.91
N LYS A 792 5.66 20.14 -6.96
CA LYS A 792 5.01 18.85 -6.84
C LYS A 792 6.00 17.92 -6.10
N PHE A 793 5.52 17.10 -5.17
CA PHE A 793 6.30 16.09 -4.43
C PHE A 793 7.01 16.51 -3.12
N LYS A 794 6.94 17.76 -2.67
CA LYS A 794 7.40 18.12 -1.30
C LYS A 794 6.42 17.63 -0.22
N GLU A 795 6.97 17.05 0.85
CA GLU A 795 6.19 16.79 2.08
C GLU A 795 5.83 18.14 2.75
N LYS A 796 4.78 18.16 3.60
CA LYS A 796 4.25 19.40 4.21
C LYS A 796 5.26 20.12 5.11
N ASP A 797 6.26 19.42 5.61
CA ASP A 797 7.38 19.94 6.41
C ASP A 797 8.51 20.52 5.55
N GLN A 798 8.59 20.20 4.27
CA GLN A 798 9.58 20.74 3.32
C GLN A 798 9.11 22.02 2.62
N VAL A 799 7.97 22.57 3.03
CA VAL A 799 7.38 23.77 2.46
C VAL A 799 8.06 25.01 3.06
N PHE A 800 8.33 26.00 2.21
CA PHE A 800 8.82 27.33 2.62
C PHE A 800 7.65 28.28 2.83
N LEU A 801 7.77 29.14 3.85
CA LEU A 801 6.81 30.18 4.17
C LEU A 801 7.50 31.53 4.33
N TYR A 802 6.84 32.58 3.87
CA TYR A 802 7.20 33.96 4.10
C TYR A 802 6.23 34.58 5.10
N LEU A 803 6.76 35.23 6.13
CA LEU A 803 5.97 35.98 7.11
C LEU A 803 5.86 37.44 6.68
N LYS A 804 4.63 37.86 6.39
CA LYS A 804 4.33 39.24 5.96
C LYS A 804 4.47 40.21 7.12
N ARG A 805 4.91 41.43 6.82
CA ARG A 805 5.04 42.52 7.78
C ARG A 805 3.84 43.45 7.77
N ASN A 806 3.12 43.53 6.66
CA ASN A 806 1.98 44.43 6.52
C ASN A 806 0.67 43.64 6.55
N ALA A 807 -0.33 44.17 7.25
CA ALA A 807 -1.67 43.63 7.29
C ALA A 807 -2.71 44.75 7.36
N THR A 808 -3.93 44.47 6.91
CA THR A 808 -5.06 45.40 7.00
C THR A 808 -6.21 44.74 7.75
N ILE A 809 -6.95 45.50 8.55
CA ILE A 809 -8.24 45.12 9.14
C ILE A 809 -9.29 46.06 8.57
N VAL A 810 -10.42 45.51 8.11
CA VAL A 810 -11.58 46.31 7.69
C VAL A 810 -12.56 46.40 8.85
N ASP A 811 -12.89 47.60 9.29
CA ASP A 811 -13.85 47.83 10.38
C ASP A 811 -15.28 47.59 9.90
N THR A 812 -15.77 46.37 10.13
CA THR A 812 -17.10 45.94 9.73
C THR A 812 -18.17 46.19 10.81
N THR A 813 -17.85 46.89 11.90
CA THR A 813 -18.79 47.10 13.02
C THR A 813 -20.05 47.87 12.63
N SER A 814 -19.97 48.72 11.61
CA SER A 814 -21.10 49.48 11.07
C SER A 814 -21.92 48.74 10.01
N SER A 815 -21.71 47.44 9.81
CA SER A 815 -22.44 46.66 8.80
C SER A 815 -23.89 46.41 9.20
N GLU A 816 -24.77 46.23 8.21
CA GLU A 816 -26.14 45.77 8.48
C GLU A 816 -26.17 44.34 9.05
N PRO A 817 -27.13 43.99 9.94
CA PRO A 817 -27.22 42.67 10.51
C PRO A 817 -27.45 41.57 9.46
N HIS A 818 -26.58 40.57 9.45
CA HIS A 818 -26.68 39.43 8.52
C HIS A 818 -26.20 38.14 9.20
N TYR A 819 -26.38 36.97 8.59
CA TYR A 819 -25.93 35.73 9.23
C TYR A 819 -24.41 35.51 9.10
N TRP A 820 -23.83 35.58 7.88
CA TRP A 820 -22.38 35.35 7.68
C TRP A 820 -21.68 36.28 6.67
N LEU A 821 -22.38 37.25 6.06
CA LEU A 821 -21.83 38.14 5.02
C LEU A 821 -22.00 39.60 5.41
N VAL A 822 -20.94 40.36 5.21
CA VAL A 822 -20.94 41.81 5.26
C VAL A 822 -21.12 42.34 3.84
N THR A 823 -21.97 43.36 3.69
CA THR A 823 -22.15 44.08 2.43
C THR A 823 -21.67 45.50 2.62
N GLU A 824 -20.70 45.92 1.82
CA GLU A 824 -20.24 47.31 1.77
C GLU A 824 -21.17 48.10 0.84
N SER A 825 -21.74 49.21 1.34
CA SER A 825 -22.53 50.11 0.51
C SER A 825 -21.59 51.09 -0.23
N PRO A 826 -21.85 51.40 -1.50
CA PRO A 826 -21.02 52.32 -2.27
C PRO A 826 -20.99 53.74 -1.68
N ASP A 827 -22.02 54.12 -0.92
CA ASP A 827 -22.14 55.44 -0.30
C ASP A 827 -21.42 55.56 1.06
N LYS A 828 -21.03 54.44 1.68
CA LYS A 828 -20.32 54.40 2.97
C LYS A 828 -19.37 53.20 3.05
N PRO A 829 -18.14 53.30 2.48
CA PRO A 829 -17.16 52.24 2.56
C PRO A 829 -16.69 52.01 4.00
N PHE A 830 -16.26 50.80 4.30
CA PHE A 830 -15.73 50.46 5.62
C PHE A 830 -14.34 51.08 5.82
N GLU A 831 -14.06 51.51 7.05
CA GLU A 831 -12.75 52.04 7.42
C GLU A 831 -11.70 50.91 7.39
N LYS A 832 -10.52 51.18 6.82
CA LYS A 832 -9.43 50.19 6.70
C LYS A 832 -8.26 50.62 7.58
N ARG A 833 -7.97 49.83 8.62
CA ARG A 833 -6.85 50.04 9.54
C ARG A 833 -5.64 49.24 9.06
N GLN A 834 -4.54 49.92 8.74
CA GLN A 834 -3.29 49.29 8.31
C GLN A 834 -2.37 49.06 9.50
N TYR A 835 -1.67 47.91 9.52
CA TYR A 835 -0.73 47.51 10.56
C TYR A 835 0.59 47.10 9.93
N THR A 836 1.69 47.42 10.62
CA THR A 836 3.05 46.99 10.28
C THR A 836 3.68 46.33 11.50
N PHE A 837 4.11 45.07 11.37
CA PHE A 837 4.60 44.24 12.48
C PHE A 837 6.11 44.46 12.76
N ASN A 838 6.46 45.60 13.34
CA ASN A 838 7.85 45.93 13.68
C ASN A 838 8.26 45.41 15.06
N THR A 839 7.31 45.31 15.99
CA THR A 839 7.50 44.86 17.37
C THR A 839 6.53 43.73 17.70
N ALA A 840 6.81 43.01 18.81
CA ALA A 840 5.90 41.99 19.31
C ALA A 840 4.55 42.59 19.76
N GLU A 841 4.57 43.84 20.23
CA GLU A 841 3.38 44.58 20.65
C GLU A 841 2.46 44.90 19.47
N ASP A 842 3.03 45.25 18.30
CA ASP A 842 2.24 45.49 17.08
C ASP A 842 1.43 44.26 16.67
N VAL A 843 2.01 43.06 16.84
CA VAL A 843 1.32 41.80 16.55
C VAL A 843 0.16 41.59 17.53
N GLU A 844 0.38 41.88 18.81
CA GLU A 844 -0.66 41.77 19.84
C GLU A 844 -1.79 42.78 19.63
N ASN A 845 -1.47 44.03 19.32
CA ASN A 845 -2.42 45.09 19.03
C ASN A 845 -3.30 44.73 17.82
N TYR A 846 -2.71 44.22 16.74
CA TYR A 846 -3.47 43.72 15.59
C TYR A 846 -4.48 42.64 15.98
N TRP A 847 -4.07 41.64 16.77
CA TRP A 847 -4.98 40.56 17.18
C TRP A 847 -6.07 41.04 18.16
N PHE A 848 -5.75 42.00 19.02
CA PHE A 848 -6.72 42.63 19.91
C PHE A 848 -7.77 43.42 19.13
N ASP A 849 -7.33 44.30 18.23
CA ASP A 849 -8.23 45.12 17.41
C ASP A 849 -9.07 44.25 16.47
N LEU A 850 -8.48 43.20 15.89
CA LEU A 850 -9.23 42.22 15.08
C LEU A 850 -10.32 41.52 15.90
N MET A 851 -10.04 41.16 17.16
CA MET A 851 -11.03 40.57 18.05
C MET A 851 -12.18 41.54 18.32
N CYS A 852 -11.86 42.79 18.64
CA CYS A 852 -12.84 43.84 18.91
C CYS A 852 -13.76 44.06 17.70
N VAL A 853 -13.20 44.23 16.51
CA VAL A 853 -13.97 44.39 15.27
C VAL A 853 -14.83 43.15 15.02
N CYS A 854 -14.25 41.95 15.10
CA CYS A 854 -14.97 40.71 14.79
C CYS A 854 -16.15 40.46 15.73
N LEU A 855 -15.97 40.62 17.04
CA LEU A 855 -17.01 40.35 18.03
C LEU A 855 -18.12 41.40 18.06
N ASN A 856 -17.83 42.62 17.61
CA ASN A 856 -18.79 43.72 17.53
C ASN A 856 -19.44 43.88 16.14
N THR A 857 -19.00 43.10 15.15
CA THR A 857 -19.68 43.04 13.84
C THR A 857 -21.02 42.32 14.02
N PRO A 858 -22.17 42.90 13.62
CA PRO A 858 -23.50 42.35 13.84
C PRO A 858 -23.84 41.17 12.91
N LEU A 859 -23.02 40.12 12.93
CA LEU A 859 -23.25 38.86 12.21
C LEU A 859 -23.74 37.75 13.14
N GLY A 860 -24.56 36.82 12.63
CA GLY A 860 -25.02 35.64 13.36
C GLY A 860 -26.43 35.73 13.95
N THR A 861 -27.22 36.76 13.59
CA THR A 861 -28.53 37.09 14.17
C THR A 861 -29.74 36.43 13.47
N LEU A 862 -29.55 35.79 12.32
CA LEU A 862 -30.61 35.12 11.54
C LEU A 862 -30.40 33.59 11.47
N ALA A 863 -31.49 32.80 11.41
CA ALA A 863 -31.44 31.33 11.48
C ALA A 863 -30.86 30.64 10.21
N LEU A 864 -30.11 29.55 10.45
CA LEU A 864 -29.29 28.75 9.51
C LEU A 864 -29.86 28.51 8.09
N MET A 865 -29.02 28.73 7.08
CA MET A 865 -29.08 28.03 5.78
C MET A 865 -27.77 27.25 5.58
N TYR A 866 -27.85 25.99 5.13
CA TYR A 866 -26.69 25.12 4.91
C TYR A 866 -25.79 25.67 3.79
N VAL A 867 -24.54 26.00 4.11
CA VAL A 867 -23.50 26.41 3.14
C VAL A 867 -22.42 25.33 3.09
N CYS A 868 -22.07 24.91 1.87
CA CYS A 868 -21.02 23.94 1.59
C CYS A 868 -19.65 24.66 1.60
N ILE A 869 -18.68 24.14 2.36
CA ILE A 869 -17.34 24.71 2.52
C ILE A 869 -16.52 24.45 1.26
N CYS A 870 -16.03 25.48 0.58
CA CYS A 870 -15.11 25.36 -0.55
C CYS A 870 -13.67 25.71 -0.14
N VAL A 871 -12.83 24.68 0.04
CA VAL A 871 -11.40 24.88 0.27
C VAL A 871 -10.70 25.26 -1.06
N LEU A 872 -10.51 26.55 -1.30
CA LEU A 872 -9.70 27.08 -2.40
C LEU A 872 -8.20 26.93 -2.10
N THR A 873 -7.47 26.15 -2.90
CA THR A 873 -6.02 25.97 -2.73
C THR A 873 -5.24 27.10 -3.42
N HIS A 874 -4.63 28.01 -2.64
CA HIS A 874 -3.70 29.00 -3.21
C HIS A 874 -2.44 28.30 -3.73
N ARG A 875 -2.06 28.59 -4.99
CA ARG A 875 -0.75 28.22 -5.54
C ARG A 875 0.31 29.14 -4.93
N GLY A 876 1.34 28.57 -4.30
CA GLY A 876 2.45 29.34 -3.73
C GLY A 876 3.30 30.03 -4.81
N SER A 877 3.90 31.18 -4.47
CA SER A 877 4.72 32.00 -5.37
C SER A 877 6.08 32.31 -4.74
N ARG A 878 7.10 32.52 -5.59
CA ARG A 878 8.45 32.92 -5.18
C ARG A 878 8.57 34.44 -4.99
N GLU A 879 7.76 35.21 -5.71
CA GLU A 879 7.71 36.67 -5.58
C GLU A 879 7.01 37.05 -4.28
N VAL A 880 7.65 37.90 -3.48
CA VAL A 880 7.11 38.35 -2.19
C VAL A 880 6.04 39.42 -2.43
N CYS A 881 4.79 39.18 -2.00
CA CYS A 881 3.71 40.15 -2.09
C CYS A 881 3.26 40.59 -0.69
N ASP A 882 3.78 41.72 -0.20
CA ASP A 882 3.57 42.24 1.18
C ASP A 882 2.82 43.59 1.20
N GLU A 883 1.81 43.73 0.34
CA GLU A 883 0.99 44.95 0.20
C GLU A 883 -0.11 45.08 1.28
N GLY A 884 -0.12 44.21 2.30
CA GLY A 884 -1.14 44.22 3.36
C GLY A 884 -2.57 43.85 2.91
N LEU A 885 -2.74 43.31 1.71
CA LEU A 885 -4.03 42.89 1.16
C LEU A 885 -4.54 41.59 1.80
N ILE A 886 -5.83 41.56 2.14
CA ILE A 886 -6.52 40.37 2.67
C ILE A 886 -6.99 39.50 1.48
N PRO A 887 -6.51 38.24 1.37
CA PRO A 887 -7.01 37.30 0.35
C PRO A 887 -8.43 36.80 0.67
N GLY A 888 -9.18 36.40 -0.37
CA GLY A 888 -10.51 35.80 -0.23
C GLY A 888 -11.64 36.71 -0.73
N ASP A 889 -12.86 36.44 -0.27
CA ASP A 889 -14.05 37.17 -0.70
C ASP A 889 -14.25 38.54 -0.01
N GLY A 890 -13.52 38.81 1.08
CA GLY A 890 -13.56 40.07 1.85
C GLY A 890 -14.90 40.34 2.54
N LYS A 891 -15.82 39.37 2.60
CA LYS A 891 -17.21 39.56 3.09
C LYS A 891 -17.42 39.05 4.51
N GLY A 892 -16.39 38.57 5.18
CA GLY A 892 -16.43 38.19 6.59
C GLY A 892 -16.19 39.38 7.53
N ALA A 893 -16.39 39.15 8.82
CA ALA A 893 -16.08 40.14 9.85
C ALA A 893 -14.58 40.46 9.85
N GLY A 894 -14.23 41.75 9.99
CA GLY A 894 -12.85 42.23 9.91
C GLY A 894 -12.30 42.32 8.49
N GLY A 895 -13.14 42.14 7.45
CA GLY A 895 -12.71 42.02 6.06
C GLY A 895 -12.08 40.68 5.69
N LEU A 896 -12.17 39.69 6.59
CA LEU A 896 -11.70 38.32 6.37
C LEU A 896 -12.62 37.56 5.40
N ASP A 897 -12.21 36.37 4.99
CA ASP A 897 -13.06 35.48 4.20
C ASP A 897 -14.35 35.09 4.97
N SER A 898 -15.50 35.07 4.28
CA SER A 898 -16.79 34.76 4.90
C SER A 898 -16.86 33.35 5.50
N GLU A 899 -16.10 32.38 4.97
CA GLU A 899 -16.01 31.01 5.52
C GLU A 899 -15.21 30.96 6.83
N PHE A 900 -14.56 32.06 7.23
CA PHE A 900 -13.74 32.08 8.44
C PHE A 900 -14.58 32.16 9.73
N PHE A 901 -15.83 32.66 9.63
CA PHE A 901 -16.78 32.86 10.73
C PHE A 901 -16.16 33.55 11.96
N ALA A 902 -15.39 34.62 11.73
CA ALA A 902 -14.65 35.32 12.77
C ALA A 902 -15.53 35.97 13.84
N HIS A 903 -16.77 36.34 13.51
CA HIS A 903 -17.73 36.98 14.43
C HIS A 903 -18.22 36.06 15.56
N LEU A 904 -18.01 34.74 15.47
CA LEU A 904 -18.54 33.80 16.45
C LEU A 904 -17.69 33.78 17.73
N LYS A 905 -18.32 34.08 18.87
CA LYS A 905 -17.67 34.03 20.20
C LYS A 905 -16.92 32.73 20.48
N ARG A 906 -17.45 31.57 20.06
CA ARG A 906 -16.79 30.25 20.24
C ARG A 906 -15.43 30.09 19.55
N ASN A 907 -15.12 30.92 18.56
CA ASN A 907 -13.85 30.91 17.85
C ASN A 907 -12.76 31.70 18.60
N TRP A 908 -13.17 32.56 19.54
CA TRP A 908 -12.31 33.37 20.39
C TRP A 908 -12.27 32.83 21.83
N LEU A 909 -13.41 32.49 22.42
CA LEU A 909 -13.53 32.07 23.82
C LEU A 909 -14.26 30.74 23.93
N TRP A 910 -13.88 29.91 24.90
CA TRP A 910 -14.66 28.71 25.24
C TRP A 910 -15.88 29.12 26.06
N THR A 911 -17.02 29.33 25.41
CA THR A 911 -18.30 29.50 26.13
C THR A 911 -18.82 28.14 26.58
N ASN A 912 -18.61 27.77 27.85
CA ASN A 912 -19.37 26.67 28.46
C ASN A 912 -19.52 26.88 29.97
N HIS A 913 -20.77 26.81 30.42
CA HIS A 913 -21.23 26.87 31.82
C HIS A 913 -20.77 25.67 32.68
N LEU A 914 -19.94 24.78 32.13
CA LEU A 914 -19.41 23.55 32.75
C LEU A 914 -17.96 23.70 33.26
N LEU A 915 -17.39 24.91 33.24
CA LEU A 915 -16.04 25.21 33.75
C LEU A 915 -16.04 25.98 35.09
N SER A 916 -17.18 26.10 35.77
CA SER A 916 -17.15 26.36 37.21
C SER A 916 -16.73 25.07 37.89
N VAL A 917 -15.41 24.88 38.09
CA VAL A 917 -14.78 24.16 39.21
C VAL A 917 -13.25 24.15 38.99
N LYS A 918 -12.57 24.77 39.97
CA LYS A 918 -11.13 24.78 40.30
C LYS A 918 -10.18 25.48 39.34
N THR A 919 -10.18 26.81 39.40
CA THR A 919 -8.93 27.59 39.28
C THR A 919 -8.10 27.38 40.55
N VAL A 920 -6.91 26.80 40.43
CA VAL A 920 -5.84 26.95 41.42
C VAL A 920 -4.94 28.09 40.95
N SER A 921 -4.64 28.93 41.91
CA SER A 921 -4.01 30.24 41.89
C SER A 921 -2.52 30.23 41.51
N ASN A 922 -2.17 31.09 40.55
CA ASN A 922 -1.06 32.07 40.55
C ASN A 922 -0.31 32.13 39.22
N CYS A 923 -0.66 33.14 38.42
CA CYS A 923 0.24 34.16 37.83
C CYS A 923 -0.44 34.76 36.59
N CYS A 924 -1.28 35.78 36.78
CA CYS A 924 -1.79 36.70 35.75
C CYS A 924 -2.51 37.84 36.47
N VAL A 925 -1.75 38.75 37.11
CA VAL A 925 -2.32 39.86 37.91
C VAL A 925 -2.80 41.03 37.03
N GLU A 926 -2.54 41.03 35.72
CA GLU A 926 -2.95 42.16 34.85
C GLU A 926 -4.33 42.00 34.18
N ALA A 927 -4.84 40.77 34.04
CA ALA A 927 -6.16 40.55 33.41
C ALA A 927 -7.35 40.89 34.33
N THR A 928 -7.12 41.00 35.65
CA THR A 928 -8.19 41.21 36.64
C THR A 928 -8.57 42.68 36.82
N MET A 929 -7.75 43.64 36.38
CA MET A 929 -8.09 45.07 36.44
C MET A 929 -9.16 45.48 35.40
N LEU A 930 -9.21 44.82 34.25
CA LEU A 930 -10.14 45.17 33.16
C LEU A 930 -11.61 44.85 33.47
N TYR A 931 -11.88 43.95 34.42
CA TYR A 931 -13.25 43.60 34.80
C TYR A 931 -13.92 44.69 35.68
N ARG A 932 -13.14 45.56 36.32
CA ARG A 932 -13.65 46.63 37.21
C ARG A 932 -13.82 48.00 36.56
N TYR A 933 -13.15 48.27 35.43
CA TYR A 933 -13.19 49.60 34.82
C TYR A 933 -14.41 49.85 33.91
N VAL A 934 -15.09 48.79 33.46
CA VAL A 934 -16.30 48.91 32.61
C VAL A 934 -17.60 48.83 33.42
N SER A 935 -17.52 48.58 34.73
CA SER A 935 -18.67 48.41 35.62
C SER A 935 -19.03 49.63 36.48
N THR A 936 -18.38 50.79 36.25
CA THR A 936 -18.70 52.05 36.94
C THR A 936 -19.06 53.16 35.96
N ASN A 937 -20.25 53.06 35.37
CA ASN A 937 -21.14 54.21 35.19
C ASN A 937 -22.60 53.75 35.13
N LEU A 938 -23.43 54.53 35.80
CA LEU A 938 -24.64 54.17 36.52
C LEU A 938 -25.89 54.14 35.60
N PHE A 939 -26.69 53.06 35.75
CA PHE A 939 -28.16 52.97 35.76
C PHE A 939 -29.03 53.62 34.64
N PHE A 940 -29.81 52.78 33.96
CA PHE A 940 -31.23 52.60 34.32
C PHE A 940 -31.68 51.16 34.03
N CYS A 941 -32.09 50.48 35.10
CA CYS A 941 -32.66 49.14 35.10
C CYS A 941 -34.18 49.27 35.20
N VAL A 942 -34.91 48.55 34.36
CA VAL A 942 -36.27 48.10 34.68
C VAL A 942 -36.28 46.58 34.54
N CYS A 943 -36.34 45.91 35.68
CA CYS A 943 -36.52 44.46 35.83
C CYS A 943 -37.92 44.03 35.37
N ILE A 944 -38.09 42.74 35.02
CA ILE A 944 -39.07 41.85 35.67
C ILE A 944 -38.64 40.39 35.47
N GLN A 945 -38.72 39.64 36.57
CA GLN A 945 -38.36 38.24 36.81
C GLN A 945 -39.15 37.23 35.98
N VAL A 946 -38.60 36.01 35.85
CA VAL A 946 -39.42 34.80 35.69
C VAL A 946 -38.99 33.75 36.72
N ASN A 947 -39.95 33.42 37.59
CA ASN A 947 -39.90 32.35 38.59
C ASN A 947 -40.25 30.99 38.00
N ILE A 948 -39.84 29.95 38.74
CA ILE A 948 -40.02 28.52 38.50
C ILE A 948 -41.49 28.09 38.55
N GLU A 949 -41.80 27.07 37.73
CA GLU A 949 -43.06 26.33 37.52
C GLU A 949 -43.79 25.88 38.81
N PRO A 950 -45.12 25.66 38.74
CA PRO A 950 -45.53 24.25 38.84
C PRO A 950 -46.67 23.83 37.90
N ALA A 951 -46.68 22.52 37.67
CA ALA A 951 -47.67 21.77 36.92
C ALA A 951 -49.02 21.66 37.66
N SER A 952 -50.12 21.88 36.94
CA SER A 952 -51.41 21.27 37.25
C SER A 952 -52.12 20.82 35.97
N ARG A 953 -51.87 19.54 35.72
CA ARG A 953 -52.63 18.53 34.99
C ARG A 953 -54.15 18.76 34.91
N ASN A 954 -54.68 18.54 33.71
CA ASN A 954 -56.06 18.16 33.35
C ASN A 954 -57.15 19.24 33.43
N GLN A 955 -57.51 19.81 32.27
CA GLN A 955 -58.91 19.82 31.81
C GLN A 955 -58.95 19.54 30.31
N LEU A 956 -59.89 18.66 29.97
CA LEU A 956 -60.02 17.88 28.75
C LEU A 956 -60.61 18.68 27.57
N VAL A 957 -60.11 18.36 26.37
CA VAL A 957 -60.85 18.15 25.11
C VAL A 957 -61.59 19.36 24.50
N VAL A 958 -61.22 19.74 23.28
CA VAL A 958 -62.05 19.72 22.05
C VAL A 958 -61.16 20.20 20.88
N GLY A 959 -61.24 19.50 19.75
CA GLY A 959 -60.28 19.56 18.64
C GLY A 959 -60.32 20.79 17.72
N GLY A 960 -59.35 20.85 16.80
CA GLY A 960 -59.30 21.88 15.76
C GLY A 960 -57.99 21.92 14.96
N LYS A 961 -57.96 21.12 13.87
CA LYS A 961 -57.06 21.13 12.69
C LYS A 961 -55.97 22.23 12.60
N ARG A 962 -54.70 21.81 12.59
CA ARG A 962 -53.56 22.56 12.00
C ARG A 962 -53.17 21.96 10.65
N GLN A 963 -53.65 22.57 9.56
CA GLN A 963 -53.00 22.47 8.24
C GLN A 963 -52.10 23.69 8.03
N LYS A 964 -50.88 23.51 7.53
CA LYS A 964 -50.23 24.47 6.61
C LYS A 964 -49.38 23.75 5.54
N ARG A 965 -49.99 23.71 4.35
CA ARG A 965 -49.49 23.79 2.96
C ARG A 965 -48.16 23.11 2.54
N LYS A 966 -48.30 22.26 1.51
CA LYS A 966 -47.27 21.64 0.65
C LYS A 966 -46.44 22.69 -0.11
N ARG A 967 -45.14 22.42 -0.29
CA ARG A 967 -44.29 23.04 -1.32
C ARG A 967 -44.15 22.04 -2.48
N THR A 968 -44.56 22.45 -3.68
CA THR A 968 -44.51 21.65 -4.92
C THR A 968 -43.07 21.47 -5.42
N LYS A 969 -42.75 20.27 -5.88
CA LYS A 969 -41.49 19.91 -6.58
C LYS A 969 -41.53 20.49 -8.00
N LYS A 970 -40.46 21.18 -8.41
CA LYS A 970 -40.24 21.64 -9.79
C LYS A 970 -39.62 20.50 -10.60
N GLU A 971 -40.27 20.10 -11.69
CA GLU A 971 -39.76 19.11 -12.64
C GLU A 971 -38.53 19.63 -13.42
N VAL A 972 -37.56 18.76 -13.65
CA VAL A 972 -36.38 19.02 -14.49
C VAL A 972 -36.74 18.58 -15.92
N VAL A 973 -36.98 19.55 -16.80
CA VAL A 973 -37.20 19.35 -18.23
C VAL A 973 -35.85 19.10 -18.93
N LYS A 974 -35.73 17.97 -19.63
CA LYS A 974 -34.62 17.65 -20.54
C LYS A 974 -34.67 18.54 -21.79
N ALA A 975 -33.55 19.14 -22.17
CA ALA A 975 -33.41 19.90 -23.41
C ALA A 975 -33.28 18.97 -24.65
N PRO A 976 -33.96 19.25 -25.78
CA PRO A 976 -33.83 18.49 -27.02
C PRO A 976 -32.72 19.02 -27.95
N ARG A 977 -32.18 18.09 -28.76
CA ARG A 977 -31.13 18.26 -29.77
C ARG A 977 -31.56 19.19 -30.92
N LYS A 978 -30.71 20.15 -31.32
CA LYS A 978 -30.85 20.93 -32.57
C LYS A 978 -30.34 20.12 -33.78
N LYS A 979 -31.23 19.80 -34.73
CA LYS A 979 -30.91 19.44 -36.11
C LYS A 979 -30.73 20.73 -36.95
N LYS A 980 -29.73 20.77 -37.82
CA LYS A 980 -29.55 21.79 -38.87
C LYS A 980 -30.61 21.59 -39.96
N LYS A 981 -31.19 22.69 -40.43
CA LYS A 981 -32.05 22.75 -41.64
C LYS A 981 -31.20 22.54 -42.89
N GLY A 982 -31.76 21.86 -43.88
CA GLY A 982 -31.19 21.73 -45.23
C GLY A 982 -31.52 22.93 -46.11
N ILE A 983 -30.90 22.98 -47.28
CA ILE A 983 -31.42 23.61 -48.50
C ILE A 983 -31.02 22.70 -49.66
N VAL A 984 -31.97 22.61 -50.60
CA VAL A 984 -31.95 22.08 -51.96
C VAL A 984 -30.64 22.37 -52.71
#